data_AF-A0A941ZR87-F1
#
_entry.id   AF-A0A941ZR87-F1
#
_cell.length_a   1.000
_cell.length_b   1.000
_cell.length_c   1.000
_cell.angle_alpha   90.00
_cell.angle_beta   90.00
_cell.angle_gamma   90.00
#
_symmetry.space_group_name_H-M   'P 1'
#
loop_
_entity.id
_entity.type
_entity.pdbx_description
1 polymer ?
#
loop_
_entity_poly.entity_id
_entity_poly.type
_entity_poly.pdbx_seq_one_letter_code
_entity_poly.pdbx_strand_id
1 'polypeptide(L)'
;MRGLWILGWLLLTGSVLAQAPVTRGQADFVAQPVLRAAVEARYARLFAQGQLRERMTSIDVVGLVLDAVAVKGDPGQISNMLAALPPMQDTDPASKTYGNIRWYQGDARIVDRNGIEFVTRRAALLWLLYADRLTVAQRESLLRVLELARTGITRHSVAISYTNIWLMKTWNLIALGEGLQDEALAQQGYKMLADWLAYTQRTGINEYLSPSYYDVDLESLALICNLSRNAEARRLARAALDWIWHDIALNWYAPGERLGGTHSRDYNRLFNVGGVNRWAARTGWIGGAASLAEASSSGGPYDVYAWAPPPQAASAWLQGPFPRLVSARWGNTPEKVHTHYLGRNFSIASNDAGYPAGHDNAPLVINLGHGQDVPIINFFMDGRRDYYGQNKTLEAGSGHMKALHLRPFLSSVQHDNEVLFLASVQDANPELSALESVLTLPADAEYWLDERKLDLFTASSRWLYDFGPNQQSTFIDVQERDGRPELHIRDLDDKLGVGVSQVFPVQAGNTYRLSASLQGGEVFLYLNYLDAAKRLIGGEHAVKVSGGQAAFTARALSLQAPPGAVWCKAWLYSTSTNRTDVRINDLRFEELPAASGAVRLLGGFDFRSFVPQSLALPAGSTLFVRREDAVAALRLLGAWDVQGAPTGFTLHNDGLAYRALRLTASHSAVRSDQRASLAMWAYAKDGVASEAAYAGLRRQVLGAKGTATLRAGILDAALQGLGTDLRLQADVTKGQRLLRSGHTPMPEDAAVLVNGQKFDPLSP
;
A
#
# COMPACT_ATOMS: atom_id res chain seq x y z
N MET A 1 58.55 -38.87 -11.91
CA MET A 1 57.78 -38.27 -13.03
C MET A 1 56.31 -38.34 -12.68
N ARG A 2 55.62 -37.19 -12.57
CA ARG A 2 54.14 -37.00 -12.55
C ARG A 2 53.39 -37.74 -11.41
N GLY A 3 52.45 -37.17 -10.66
CA GLY A 3 51.74 -35.89 -10.66
C GLY A 3 50.77 -35.89 -9.45
N LEU A 4 50.44 -34.69 -8.99
CA LEU A 4 49.56 -34.37 -7.85
C LEU A 4 48.17 -35.00 -7.95
N TRP A 5 47.55 -35.34 -6.80
CA TRP A 5 46.18 -34.94 -6.40
C TRP A 5 46.05 -35.09 -4.86
N ILE A 6 46.08 -33.99 -4.11
CA ILE A 6 45.58 -33.93 -2.73
C ILE A 6 44.38 -33.00 -2.75
N LEU A 7 43.19 -33.57 -2.51
CA LEU A 7 41.94 -32.87 -2.30
C LEU A 7 41.98 -32.18 -0.93
N GLY A 8 42.15 -30.86 -0.94
CA GLY A 8 41.95 -30.00 0.23
C GLY A 8 40.46 -29.75 0.45
N TRP A 9 39.93 -30.24 1.57
CA TRP A 9 38.66 -29.80 2.12
C TRP A 9 38.84 -28.38 2.69
N LEU A 10 38.34 -27.38 1.97
CA LEU A 10 38.18 -26.01 2.48
C LEU A 10 36.82 -25.93 3.20
N LEU A 11 36.88 -25.99 4.53
CA LEU A 11 35.82 -25.50 5.41
C LEU A 11 35.62 -24.02 5.13
N LEU A 12 34.63 -23.68 4.30
CA LEU A 12 34.09 -22.33 4.22
C LEU A 12 33.26 -22.08 5.49
N THR A 13 33.93 -21.67 6.56
CA THR A 13 33.27 -20.99 7.67
C THR A 13 32.72 -19.67 7.14
N GLY A 14 31.43 -19.67 6.80
CA GLY A 14 30.68 -18.45 6.49
C GLY A 14 30.72 -17.54 7.70
N SER A 15 31.59 -16.54 7.66
CA SER A 15 31.66 -15.50 8.66
C SER A 15 30.37 -14.70 8.60
N VAL A 16 29.54 -14.80 9.63
CA VAL A 16 28.46 -13.84 9.90
C VAL A 16 29.14 -12.50 10.15
N LEU A 17 29.34 -11.71 9.11
CA LEU A 17 29.67 -10.30 9.28
C LEU A 17 28.37 -9.60 9.66
N ALA A 18 28.05 -9.60 10.96
CA ALA A 18 27.20 -8.57 11.52
C ALA A 18 27.80 -7.23 11.07
N GLN A 19 27.05 -6.44 10.29
CA GLN A 19 27.51 -5.10 9.94
C GLN A 19 27.82 -4.36 11.25
N ALA A 20 29.02 -3.80 11.33
CA ALA A 20 29.37 -2.91 12.42
C ALA A 20 28.33 -1.78 12.47
N PRO A 21 27.90 -1.33 13.66
CA PRO A 21 26.99 -0.20 13.77
C PRO A 21 27.56 0.98 12.99
N VAL A 22 26.70 1.69 12.25
CA VAL A 22 27.11 2.92 11.55
C VAL A 22 27.61 3.91 12.60
N THR A 23 28.92 4.08 12.67
CA THR A 23 29.55 4.93 13.68
C THR A 23 29.11 6.38 13.47
N ARG A 24 28.75 7.08 14.56
CA ARG A 24 28.44 8.52 14.51
C ARG A 24 29.61 9.24 13.83
N GLY A 25 29.36 9.85 12.67
CA GLY A 25 30.37 10.60 11.92
C GLY A 25 31.01 9.88 10.73
N GLN A 26 30.59 8.67 10.36
CA GLN A 26 31.09 7.92 9.19
C GLN A 26 30.08 7.81 8.03
N ALA A 27 29.27 8.84 7.81
CA ALA A 27 28.52 8.95 6.56
C ALA A 27 29.22 9.97 5.66
N ASP A 28 30.12 9.49 4.79
CA ASP A 28 30.47 10.23 3.58
C ASP A 28 29.18 10.32 2.77
N PHE A 29 28.51 11.48 2.82
CA PHE A 29 27.28 11.67 2.07
C PHE A 29 27.64 11.68 0.59
N VAL A 30 27.44 10.52 -0.07
CA VAL A 30 27.59 10.26 -1.51
C VAL A 30 26.75 11.22 -2.39
N ALA A 31 26.05 12.20 -1.80
CA ALA A 31 25.04 13.05 -2.44
C ALA A 31 25.09 14.55 -2.04
N GLN A 32 26.24 15.14 -1.66
CA GLN A 32 26.26 16.57 -1.26
C GLN A 32 25.55 17.55 -2.23
N PRO A 33 25.70 17.44 -3.57
CA PRO A 33 24.99 18.33 -4.49
C PRO A 33 23.49 18.06 -4.60
N VAL A 34 23.09 16.79 -4.66
CA VAL A 34 21.67 16.37 -4.80
C VAL A 34 20.89 16.73 -3.55
N LEU A 35 21.42 16.41 -2.37
CA LEU A 35 20.79 16.75 -1.10
C LEU A 35 20.73 18.28 -0.90
N ARG A 36 21.78 19.03 -1.28
CA ARG A 36 21.75 20.50 -1.25
C ARG A 36 20.66 21.07 -2.15
N ALA A 37 20.53 20.58 -3.38
CA ALA A 37 19.46 21.00 -4.29
C ALA A 37 18.06 20.68 -3.72
N ALA A 38 17.89 19.50 -3.13
CA ALA A 38 16.64 19.11 -2.46
C ALA A 38 16.32 20.00 -1.25
N VAL A 39 17.33 20.41 -0.46
CA VAL A 39 17.17 21.35 0.65
C VAL A 39 16.65 22.70 0.15
N GLU A 40 17.28 23.29 -0.87
CA GLU A 40 16.84 24.59 -1.41
C GLU A 40 15.42 24.52 -1.99
N ALA A 41 15.10 23.46 -2.75
CA ALA A 41 13.76 23.26 -3.31
C ALA A 41 12.69 23.11 -2.22
N ARG A 42 12.98 22.33 -1.17
CA ARG A 42 12.08 22.16 -0.03
C ARG A 42 11.93 23.46 0.77
N TYR A 43 13.00 24.21 0.98
CA TYR A 43 12.93 25.50 1.66
C TYR A 43 12.04 26.49 0.91
N ALA A 44 12.22 26.63 -0.40
CA ALA A 44 11.38 27.49 -1.26
C ALA A 44 9.90 27.07 -1.26
N ARG A 45 9.62 25.76 -1.12
CA ARG A 45 8.25 25.23 -0.99
C ARG A 45 7.62 25.56 0.36
N LEU A 46 8.36 25.38 1.45
CA LEU A 46 7.84 25.50 2.82
C LEU A 46 7.81 26.94 3.32
N PHE A 47 8.76 27.78 2.89
CA PHE A 47 8.93 29.15 3.38
C PHE A 47 8.61 30.20 2.32
N ALA A 48 8.19 31.37 2.77
CA ALA A 48 8.08 32.58 1.96
C ALA A 48 8.51 33.76 2.82
N GLN A 49 9.45 34.59 2.33
CA GLN A 49 9.97 35.75 3.07
C GLN A 49 10.48 35.39 4.50
N GLY A 50 11.08 34.20 4.64
CA GLY A 50 11.58 33.70 5.93
C GLY A 50 10.51 33.18 6.91
N GLN A 51 9.24 33.18 6.52
CA GLN A 51 8.13 32.65 7.33
C GLN A 51 7.64 31.31 6.80
N LEU A 52 7.29 30.39 7.72
CA LEU A 52 6.67 29.13 7.38
C LEU A 52 5.26 29.38 6.82
N ARG A 53 4.96 28.84 5.64
CA ARG A 53 3.64 28.97 5.03
C ARG A 53 2.58 28.23 5.85
N GLU A 54 1.34 28.71 5.79
CA GLU A 54 0.21 28.00 6.40
C GLU A 54 0.08 26.58 5.87
N ARG A 55 -0.46 25.69 6.70
CA ARG A 55 -0.67 24.26 6.40
C ARG A 55 0.60 23.47 6.10
N MET A 56 1.79 24.03 6.25
CA MET A 56 3.04 23.26 6.21
C MET A 56 3.25 22.52 7.53
N THR A 57 3.81 21.32 7.48
CA THR A 57 3.93 20.46 8.66
C THR A 57 5.18 20.76 9.48
N SER A 58 5.08 20.69 10.81
CA SER A 58 6.25 20.75 11.71
C SER A 58 7.25 19.60 11.44
N ILE A 59 6.76 18.48 10.93
CA ILE A 59 7.52 17.29 10.56
C ILE A 59 8.41 17.56 9.33
N ASP A 60 7.86 18.21 8.31
CA ASP A 60 8.61 18.61 7.11
C ASP A 60 9.70 19.62 7.46
N VAL A 61 9.39 20.57 8.36
CA VAL A 61 10.33 21.59 8.82
C VAL A 61 11.51 20.96 9.55
N VAL A 62 11.27 20.13 10.57
CA VAL A 62 12.38 19.51 11.33
C VAL A 62 13.23 18.59 10.45
N GLY A 63 12.60 17.86 9.51
CA GLY A 63 13.34 17.07 8.53
C GLY A 63 14.21 17.93 7.63
N LEU A 64 13.72 19.11 7.21
CA LEU A 64 14.49 20.03 6.39
C LEU A 64 15.67 20.63 7.16
N VAL A 65 15.50 20.96 8.45
CA VAL A 65 16.62 21.45 9.28
C VAL A 65 17.72 20.39 9.38
N LEU A 66 17.35 19.14 9.63
CA LEU A 66 18.30 18.03 9.71
C LEU A 66 19.17 17.93 8.45
N ASP A 67 18.53 17.96 7.28
CA ASP A 67 19.22 17.87 6.00
C ASP A 67 20.07 19.11 5.70
N ALA A 68 19.54 20.30 5.98
CA ALA A 68 20.23 21.57 5.77
C ALA A 68 21.51 21.66 6.61
N VAL A 69 21.46 21.25 7.88
CA VAL A 69 22.64 21.24 8.76
C VAL A 69 23.67 20.19 8.29
N ALA A 70 23.21 19.03 7.82
CA ALA A 70 24.09 17.98 7.31
C ALA A 70 24.94 18.46 6.12
N VAL A 71 24.35 19.25 5.21
CA VAL A 71 25.04 19.82 4.04
C VAL A 71 25.69 21.18 4.30
N LYS A 72 25.70 21.70 5.52
CA LYS A 72 26.17 23.07 5.81
C LYS A 72 25.46 24.10 4.91
N GLY A 73 24.13 24.08 4.93
CA GLY A 73 23.26 25.01 4.22
C GLY A 73 23.34 26.44 4.77
N ASP A 74 22.53 27.34 4.20
CA ASP A 74 22.53 28.75 4.59
C ASP A 74 22.16 28.94 6.08
N PRO A 75 22.99 29.61 6.89
CA PRO A 75 22.72 29.82 8.31
C PRO A 75 21.44 30.64 8.58
N GLY A 76 21.08 31.56 7.70
CA GLY A 76 19.84 32.35 7.81
C GLY A 76 18.60 31.47 7.64
N GLN A 77 18.58 30.63 6.61
CA GLN A 77 17.51 29.64 6.39
C GLN A 77 17.40 28.66 7.56
N ILE A 78 18.52 28.15 8.08
CA ILE A 78 18.55 27.27 9.27
C ILE A 78 17.91 27.98 10.48
N SER A 79 18.21 29.26 10.66
CA SER A 79 17.65 30.06 11.75
C SER A 79 16.14 30.26 11.59
N ASN A 80 15.66 30.53 10.38
CA ASN A 80 14.22 30.65 10.08
C ASN A 80 13.46 29.35 10.39
N MET A 81 14.01 28.20 9.98
CA MET A 81 13.37 26.92 10.22
C MET A 81 13.32 26.55 11.71
N LEU A 82 14.41 26.77 12.45
CA LEU A 82 14.45 26.54 13.89
C LEU A 82 13.53 27.51 14.65
N ALA A 83 13.35 28.73 14.17
CA ALA A 83 12.43 29.72 14.76
C ALA A 83 10.95 29.38 14.50
N ALA A 84 10.64 28.59 13.47
CA ALA A 84 9.27 28.20 13.15
C ALA A 84 8.68 27.13 14.09
N LEU A 85 9.52 26.33 14.77
CA LEU A 85 9.07 25.22 15.61
C LEU A 85 8.49 25.64 16.98
N PRO A 86 9.14 26.52 17.78
CA PRO A 86 8.65 26.87 19.11
C PRO A 86 7.22 27.42 19.16
N PRO A 87 6.79 28.30 18.23
CA PRO A 87 5.41 28.78 18.22
C PRO A 87 4.38 27.65 18.11
N MET A 88 4.74 26.52 17.47
CA MET A 88 3.85 25.39 17.26
C MET A 88 3.73 24.48 18.50
N GLN A 89 4.63 24.60 19.48
CA GLN A 89 4.59 23.82 20.71
C GLN A 89 3.66 24.43 21.76
N ASP A 90 2.99 23.57 22.52
CA ASP A 90 2.17 23.95 23.65
C ASP A 90 3.06 24.21 24.88
N THR A 91 3.17 25.49 25.24
CA THR A 91 4.02 25.98 26.32
C THR A 91 3.25 26.23 27.62
N ASP A 92 1.93 26.01 27.66
CA ASP A 92 1.11 26.25 28.85
C ASP A 92 1.20 25.06 29.82
N PRO A 93 1.81 25.19 31.00
CA PRO A 93 1.95 24.09 31.97
C PRO A 93 0.60 23.56 32.48
N ALA A 94 -0.47 24.36 32.43
CA ALA A 94 -1.81 23.95 32.81
C ALA A 94 -2.51 23.13 31.71
N SER A 95 -1.99 23.16 30.48
CA SER A 95 -2.58 22.46 29.34
C SER A 95 -2.45 20.94 29.44
N LYS A 96 -3.51 20.24 29.01
CA LYS A 96 -3.49 18.77 28.85
C LYS A 96 -2.52 18.31 27.77
N THR A 97 -2.11 19.20 26.86
CA THR A 97 -1.14 18.94 25.79
C THR A 97 0.19 19.64 26.03
N TYR A 98 0.46 20.14 27.23
CA TYR A 98 1.74 20.76 27.59
C TYR A 98 2.93 19.91 27.12
N GLY A 99 3.83 20.54 26.35
CA GLY A 99 5.00 19.89 25.77
C GLY A 99 4.77 19.24 24.40
N ASN A 100 3.53 19.16 23.92
CA ASN A 100 3.18 18.59 22.61
C ASN A 100 3.28 19.67 21.52
N ILE A 101 3.12 19.29 20.25
CA ILE A 101 3.28 20.18 19.09
C ILE A 101 2.14 20.03 18.09
N ARG A 102 1.77 21.13 17.45
CA ARG A 102 0.82 21.14 16.34
C ARG A 102 1.41 20.45 15.10
N TRP A 103 0.55 19.80 14.33
CA TRP A 103 0.92 19.18 13.06
C TRP A 103 1.20 20.23 12.00
N TYR A 104 0.27 21.17 11.83
CA TYR A 104 0.31 22.15 10.76
C TYR A 104 0.46 23.57 11.29
N GLN A 105 1.21 24.39 10.54
CA GLN A 105 1.23 25.83 10.76
C GLN A 105 -0.17 26.40 10.55
N GLY A 106 -0.64 27.20 11.52
CA GLY A 106 -1.97 27.80 11.52
C GLY A 106 -3.05 26.98 12.25
N ASP A 107 -2.77 25.75 12.71
CA ASP A 107 -3.75 25.00 13.52
C ASP A 107 -4.03 25.72 14.84
N ALA A 108 -5.30 25.93 15.20
CA ALA A 108 -5.64 26.65 16.43
C ALA A 108 -5.35 25.84 17.72
N ARG A 109 -5.28 24.51 17.62
CA ARG A 109 -5.14 23.59 18.76
C ARG A 109 -4.46 22.30 18.36
N ILE A 110 -3.95 21.56 19.34
CA ILE A 110 -3.43 20.20 19.16
C ILE A 110 -4.60 19.23 19.14
N VAL A 111 -4.86 18.63 17.97
CA VAL A 111 -5.92 17.62 17.78
C VAL A 111 -5.37 16.19 17.90
N ASP A 112 -4.19 15.95 17.35
CA ASP A 112 -3.51 14.66 17.40
C ASP A 112 -2.20 14.79 18.17
N ARG A 113 -2.10 14.03 19.27
CA ARG A 113 -0.95 14.04 20.19
C ARG A 113 0.28 13.33 19.64
N ASN A 114 0.17 12.59 18.54
CA ASN A 114 1.29 11.89 17.92
C ASN A 114 2.30 12.86 17.29
N GLY A 115 1.92 14.11 17.02
CA GLY A 115 2.78 15.10 16.35
C GLY A 115 4.14 15.28 17.04
N ILE A 116 4.16 15.27 18.38
CA ILE A 116 5.41 15.42 19.15
C ILE A 116 6.38 14.26 18.92
N GLU A 117 5.86 13.05 18.67
CA GLU A 117 6.68 11.87 18.46
C GLU A 117 7.42 11.96 17.12
N PHE A 118 6.72 12.35 16.05
CA PHE A 118 7.30 12.50 14.72
C PHE A 118 8.32 13.63 14.65
N VAL A 119 8.05 14.75 15.32
CA VAL A 119 8.96 15.90 15.34
C VAL A 119 10.21 15.57 16.14
N THR A 120 10.05 15.00 17.35
CA THR A 120 11.19 14.70 18.22
C THR A 120 12.09 13.64 17.63
N ARG A 121 11.54 12.65 16.92
CA ARG A 121 12.32 11.59 16.26
C ARG A 121 13.45 12.15 15.39
N ARG A 122 13.18 13.24 14.66
CA ARG A 122 14.16 13.93 13.81
C ARG A 122 14.94 15.01 14.56
N ALA A 123 14.30 15.77 15.46
CA ALA A 123 14.97 16.82 16.24
C ALA A 123 16.07 16.25 17.15
N ALA A 124 15.80 15.11 17.80
CA ALA A 124 16.77 14.42 18.64
C ALA A 124 17.92 13.86 17.81
N LEU A 125 17.63 13.34 16.60
CA LEU A 125 18.67 12.91 15.66
C LEU A 125 19.58 14.09 15.24
N LEU A 126 18.99 15.24 14.91
CA LEU A 126 19.73 16.47 14.62
C LEU A 126 20.66 16.87 15.78
N TRP A 127 20.16 16.82 17.01
CA TRP A 127 20.98 17.10 18.20
C TRP A 127 22.13 16.10 18.37
N LEU A 128 21.86 14.81 18.25
CA LEU A 128 22.85 13.75 18.43
C LEU A 128 23.98 13.79 17.38
N LEU A 129 23.68 14.23 16.17
CA LEU A 129 24.63 14.22 15.05
C LEU A 129 25.33 15.56 14.81
N TYR A 130 24.65 16.68 15.03
CA TYR A 130 25.09 17.98 14.51
C TYR A 130 24.92 19.17 15.47
N ALA A 131 24.67 18.95 16.76
CA ALA A 131 24.56 20.06 17.71
C ALA A 131 25.82 20.95 17.76
N ASP A 132 26.99 20.38 17.46
CA ASP A 132 28.29 21.06 17.35
C ASP A 132 28.46 21.88 16.07
N ARG A 133 27.64 21.65 15.04
CA ARG A 133 27.64 22.40 13.78
C ARG A 133 26.72 23.61 13.79
N LEU A 134 25.85 23.72 14.78
CA LEU A 134 24.92 24.84 14.94
C LEU A 134 25.63 26.04 15.57
N THR A 135 25.20 27.26 15.20
CA THR A 135 25.60 28.45 15.98
C THR A 135 25.02 28.36 17.39
N VAL A 136 25.57 29.13 18.33
CA VAL A 136 25.09 29.16 19.73
C VAL A 136 23.58 29.42 19.79
N ALA A 137 23.08 30.43 19.07
CA ALA A 137 21.66 30.79 19.03
C ALA A 137 20.79 29.68 18.42
N GLN A 138 21.25 29.02 17.35
CA GLN A 138 20.54 27.91 16.73
C GLN A 138 20.46 26.70 17.66
N ARG A 139 21.58 26.38 18.33
CA ARG A 139 21.67 25.30 19.30
C ARG A 139 20.74 25.54 20.49
N GLU A 140 20.69 26.75 21.03
CA GLU A 140 19.76 27.13 22.09
C GLU A 140 18.30 27.03 21.64
N SER A 141 17.99 27.42 20.40
CA SER A 141 16.63 27.28 19.86
C SER A 141 16.20 25.82 19.77
N LEU A 142 17.07 24.95 19.25
CA LEU A 142 16.81 23.51 19.18
C LEU A 142 16.69 22.90 20.58
N LEU A 143 17.57 23.28 21.52
CA LEU A 143 17.52 22.78 22.90
C LEU A 143 16.19 23.12 23.58
N ARG A 144 15.66 24.33 23.41
CA ARG A 144 14.34 24.70 23.96
C ARG A 144 13.22 23.82 23.43
N VAL A 145 13.25 23.50 22.13
CA VAL A 145 12.26 22.59 21.52
C VAL A 145 12.35 21.20 22.14
N LEU A 146 13.56 20.67 22.32
CA LEU A 146 13.80 19.34 22.88
C LEU A 146 13.45 19.25 24.38
N GLU A 147 13.76 20.28 25.17
CA GLU A 147 13.41 20.33 26.59
C GLU A 147 11.90 20.33 26.82
N LEU A 148 11.16 21.07 25.99
CA LEU A 148 9.71 21.06 26.05
C LEU A 148 9.14 19.73 25.55
N ALA A 149 9.72 19.16 24.49
CA ALA A 149 9.36 17.85 23.96
C ALA A 149 9.57 16.72 24.97
N ARG A 150 10.62 16.78 25.80
CA ARG A 150 10.84 15.84 26.91
C ARG A 150 9.61 15.73 27.81
N THR A 151 8.99 16.86 28.14
CA THR A 151 7.75 16.90 28.92
C THR A 151 6.57 16.31 28.13
N GLY A 152 6.43 16.71 26.87
CA GLY A 152 5.34 16.25 26.00
C GLY A 152 5.32 14.73 25.80
N ILE A 153 6.49 14.15 25.47
CA ILE A 153 6.67 12.72 25.27
C ILE A 153 6.39 11.95 26.56
N THR A 154 6.94 12.40 27.68
CA THR A 154 6.71 11.73 28.98
C THR A 154 5.21 11.69 29.33
N ARG A 155 4.47 12.78 29.05
CA ARG A 155 3.02 12.88 29.31
C ARG A 155 2.14 12.15 28.29
N HIS A 156 2.67 11.83 27.10
CA HIS A 156 1.91 11.17 26.06
C HIS A 156 1.70 9.68 26.38
N SER A 157 0.52 9.32 26.88
CA SER A 157 0.18 7.91 27.17
C SER A 157 -0.10 7.16 25.86
N VAL A 158 0.64 6.08 25.62
CA VAL A 158 0.56 5.25 24.41
C VAL A 158 0.41 3.80 24.87
N ALA A 159 -0.55 3.07 24.31
CA ALA A 159 -0.70 1.65 24.62
C ALA A 159 0.38 0.84 23.87
N ILE A 160 0.91 -0.22 24.49
CA ILE A 160 1.93 -1.11 23.88
C ILE A 160 1.46 -1.75 22.56
N SER A 161 0.15 -1.92 22.40
CA SER A 161 -0.49 -2.39 21.17
C SER A 161 -0.52 -1.36 20.03
N TYR A 162 -0.31 -0.07 20.33
CA TYR A 162 -0.21 0.99 19.32
C TYR A 162 1.26 1.07 18.86
N THR A 163 1.64 0.07 18.08
CA THR A 163 3.04 -0.35 17.82
C THR A 163 3.93 0.77 17.32
N ASN A 164 3.52 1.48 16.28
CA ASN A 164 4.34 2.51 15.64
C ASN A 164 4.64 3.70 16.56
N ILE A 165 3.66 4.19 17.30
CA ILE A 165 3.83 5.31 18.23
C ILE A 165 4.58 4.83 19.48
N TRP A 166 4.37 3.59 19.93
CA TRP A 166 5.13 3.02 21.05
C TRP A 166 6.63 2.93 20.72
N LEU A 167 6.99 2.39 19.55
CA LEU A 167 8.38 2.28 19.10
C LEU A 167 8.99 3.65 18.81
N MET A 168 8.22 4.58 18.25
CA MET A 168 8.67 5.95 18.04
C MET A 168 8.97 6.67 19.35
N LYS A 169 8.06 6.58 20.32
CA LYS A 169 8.27 7.09 21.67
C LYS A 169 9.48 6.45 22.34
N THR A 170 9.67 5.15 22.15
CA THR A 170 10.83 4.40 22.65
C THR A 170 12.13 5.00 22.14
N TRP A 171 12.25 5.23 20.82
CA TRP A 171 13.40 5.95 20.26
C TRP A 171 13.56 7.35 20.85
N ASN A 172 12.48 8.12 20.94
CA ASN A 172 12.52 9.50 21.42
C ASN A 172 13.03 9.60 22.86
N LEU A 173 12.58 8.71 23.75
CA LEU A 173 13.05 8.66 25.14
C LEU A 173 14.55 8.33 25.21
N ILE A 174 15.00 7.34 24.44
CA ILE A 174 16.43 6.96 24.37
C ILE A 174 17.26 8.13 23.83
N ALA A 175 16.86 8.70 22.69
CA ALA A 175 17.62 9.73 22.00
C ALA A 175 17.69 11.05 22.80
N LEU A 176 16.59 11.46 23.43
CA LEU A 176 16.57 12.61 24.34
C LEU A 176 17.41 12.33 25.60
N GLY A 177 17.23 11.16 26.22
CA GLY A 177 17.93 10.82 27.45
C GLY A 177 19.44 10.76 27.25
N GLU A 178 19.90 10.06 26.22
CA GLU A 178 21.32 10.03 25.88
C GLU A 178 21.86 11.39 25.39
N GLY A 179 21.06 12.13 24.61
CA GLY A 179 21.46 13.39 24.00
C GLY A 179 21.55 14.56 24.99
N LEU A 180 20.66 14.60 25.97
CA LEU A 180 20.56 15.63 27.00
C LEU A 180 21.14 15.20 28.35
N GLN A 181 21.75 14.01 28.42
CA GLN A 181 22.36 13.45 29.63
C GLN A 181 21.33 13.23 30.77
N ASP A 182 20.11 12.82 30.40
CA ASP A 182 19.03 12.42 31.32
C ASP A 182 18.94 10.89 31.37
N GLU A 183 19.67 10.29 32.30
CA GLU A 183 19.78 8.82 32.42
C GLU A 183 18.44 8.16 32.74
N ALA A 184 17.58 8.80 33.55
CA ALA A 184 16.27 8.26 33.91
C ALA A 184 15.36 8.16 32.69
N LEU A 185 15.37 9.18 31.82
CA LEU A 185 14.61 9.18 30.57
C LEU A 185 15.10 8.09 29.61
N ALA A 186 16.42 7.92 29.49
CA ALA A 186 17.00 6.85 28.66
C ALA A 186 16.61 5.46 29.18
N GLN A 187 16.67 5.24 30.50
CA GLN A 187 16.27 3.97 31.13
C GLN A 187 14.80 3.63 30.90
N GLN A 188 13.91 4.64 30.92
CA GLN A 188 12.51 4.43 30.54
C GLN A 188 12.39 3.91 29.11
N GLY A 189 13.13 4.51 28.16
CA GLY A 189 13.16 4.05 26.78
C GLY A 189 13.68 2.62 26.63
N TYR A 190 14.78 2.27 27.29
CA TYR A 190 15.30 0.88 27.26
C TYR A 190 14.28 -0.12 27.80
N LYS A 191 13.58 0.22 28.89
CA LYS A 191 12.52 -0.63 29.44
C LYS A 191 11.37 -0.79 28.44
N MET A 192 10.92 0.30 27.80
CA MET A 192 9.84 0.25 26.80
C MET A 192 10.18 -0.64 25.61
N LEU A 193 11.44 -0.67 25.17
CA LEU A 193 11.92 -1.56 24.11
C LEU A 193 11.84 -3.03 24.53
N ALA A 194 12.35 -3.35 25.72
CA ALA A 194 12.32 -4.71 26.25
C ALA A 194 10.88 -5.21 26.48
N ASP A 195 10.02 -4.36 27.05
CA ASP A 195 8.60 -4.66 27.28
C ASP A 195 7.89 -4.95 25.95
N TRP A 196 8.14 -4.14 24.91
CA TRP A 196 7.53 -4.32 23.59
C TRP A 196 7.98 -5.62 22.94
N LEU A 197 9.28 -5.90 22.90
CA LEU A 197 9.78 -7.13 22.29
C LEU A 197 9.18 -8.36 22.99
N ALA A 198 9.16 -8.37 24.33
CA ALA A 198 8.56 -9.46 25.09
C ALA A 198 7.04 -9.58 24.84
N TYR A 199 6.33 -8.46 24.69
CA TYR A 199 4.93 -8.43 24.33
C TYR A 199 4.70 -9.04 22.93
N THR A 200 5.40 -8.53 21.92
CA THR A 200 5.30 -8.95 20.52
C THR A 200 5.67 -10.42 20.32
N GLN A 201 6.64 -10.96 21.06
CA GLN A 201 6.96 -12.39 21.02
C GLN A 201 5.79 -13.30 21.42
N ARG A 202 4.86 -12.81 22.24
CA ARG A 202 3.66 -13.55 22.65
C ARG A 202 2.45 -13.25 21.77
N THR A 203 2.32 -11.99 21.34
CA THR A 203 1.09 -11.49 20.70
C THR A 203 1.20 -11.30 19.21
N GLY A 204 2.40 -11.42 18.64
CA GLY A 204 2.74 -10.90 17.32
C GLY A 204 2.59 -9.37 17.24
N ILE A 205 2.61 -8.84 16.02
CA ILE A 205 2.60 -7.39 15.77
C ILE A 205 1.15 -6.90 15.65
N ASN A 206 0.73 -5.98 16.51
CA ASN A 206 -0.68 -5.57 16.58
C ASN A 206 -1.14 -4.74 15.37
N GLU A 207 -0.26 -3.91 14.81
CA GLU A 207 -0.46 -3.26 13.51
C GLU A 207 -0.02 -4.19 12.39
N TYR A 208 -0.61 -5.40 12.36
CA TYR A 208 -0.23 -6.50 11.50
C TYR A 208 -0.22 -6.13 10.03
N LEU A 209 0.82 -6.60 9.34
CA LEU A 209 1.10 -6.46 7.92
C LEU A 209 0.70 -5.09 7.35
N SER A 210 0.94 -4.01 8.10
CA SER A 210 0.57 -2.67 7.68
C SER A 210 1.59 -2.13 6.69
N PRO A 211 1.25 -1.95 5.40
CA PRO A 211 2.21 -1.40 4.42
C PRO A 211 2.65 0.02 4.80
N SER A 212 1.77 0.74 5.50
CA SER A 212 1.97 2.11 5.94
C SER A 212 2.87 2.21 7.18
N TYR A 213 2.71 1.30 8.16
CA TYR A 213 3.30 1.49 9.49
C TYR A 213 4.50 0.60 9.82
N TYR A 214 4.73 -0.49 9.08
CA TYR A 214 6.00 -1.22 9.20
C TYR A 214 7.21 -0.35 8.87
N ASP A 215 7.07 0.59 7.94
CA ASP A 215 8.02 1.68 7.72
C ASP A 215 8.44 2.35 9.03
N VAL A 216 7.46 2.78 9.80
CA VAL A 216 7.66 3.60 11.00
C VAL A 216 8.31 2.77 12.10
N ASP A 217 7.86 1.53 12.25
CA ASP A 217 8.43 0.56 13.19
C ASP A 217 9.91 0.29 12.88
N LEU A 218 10.21 -0.03 11.62
CA LEU A 218 11.56 -0.30 11.14
C LEU A 218 12.47 0.92 11.28
N GLU A 219 12.01 2.13 10.94
CA GLU A 219 12.78 3.36 11.09
C GLU A 219 13.18 3.61 12.55
N SER A 220 12.23 3.50 13.47
CA SER A 220 12.47 3.75 14.90
C SER A 220 13.41 2.71 15.52
N LEU A 221 13.25 1.44 15.17
CA LEU A 221 14.15 0.39 15.64
C LEU A 221 15.56 0.50 15.02
N ALA A 222 15.67 0.86 13.74
CA ALA A 222 16.96 1.08 13.10
C ALA A 222 17.73 2.24 13.73
N LEU A 223 17.05 3.34 14.09
CA LEU A 223 17.67 4.44 14.81
C LEU A 223 18.24 3.98 16.17
N ILE A 224 17.47 3.19 16.94
CA ILE A 224 17.97 2.63 18.22
C ILE A 224 19.17 1.71 17.97
N CYS A 225 19.05 0.78 17.02
CA CYS A 225 20.07 -0.19 16.66
C CYS A 225 21.39 0.48 16.24
N ASN A 226 21.31 1.56 15.46
CA ASN A 226 22.48 2.21 14.88
C ASN A 226 23.10 3.26 15.82
N LEU A 227 22.31 3.93 16.67
CA LEU A 227 22.77 5.15 17.36
C LEU A 227 22.79 5.10 18.89
N SER A 228 22.07 4.18 19.53
CA SER A 228 22.03 4.13 21.00
C SER A 228 23.42 3.83 21.56
N ARG A 229 23.80 4.53 22.64
CA ARG A 229 25.03 4.28 23.41
C ARG A 229 24.94 2.97 24.20
N ASN A 230 23.73 2.51 24.55
CA ASN A 230 23.52 1.28 25.28
C ASN A 230 23.61 0.05 24.35
N ALA A 231 24.56 -0.84 24.63
CA ALA A 231 24.81 -2.04 23.80
C ALA A 231 23.65 -3.04 23.83
N GLU A 232 22.96 -3.17 24.97
CA GLU A 232 21.82 -4.07 25.10
C GLU A 232 20.60 -3.52 24.34
N ALA A 233 20.36 -2.21 24.37
CA ALA A 233 19.31 -1.59 23.58
C ALA A 233 19.52 -1.80 22.08
N ARG A 234 20.77 -1.70 21.58
CA ARG A 234 21.09 -2.02 20.18
C ARG A 234 20.81 -3.49 19.85
N ARG A 235 21.17 -4.41 20.75
CA ARG A 235 20.91 -5.85 20.58
C ARG A 235 19.41 -6.16 20.53
N LEU A 236 18.63 -5.60 21.44
CA LEU A 236 17.17 -5.77 21.46
C LEU A 236 16.50 -5.16 20.22
N ALA A 237 16.96 -3.99 19.78
CA ALA A 237 16.46 -3.36 18.56
C ALA A 237 16.77 -4.20 17.31
N ARG A 238 17.95 -4.83 17.22
CA ARG A 238 18.28 -5.78 16.15
C ARG A 238 17.36 -6.99 16.15
N ALA A 239 17.09 -7.58 17.31
CA ALA A 239 16.15 -8.70 17.44
C ALA A 239 14.73 -8.28 17.00
N ALA A 240 14.27 -7.10 17.41
CA ALA A 240 12.98 -6.55 16.97
C ALA A 240 12.92 -6.31 15.45
N LEU A 241 14.00 -5.80 14.84
CA LEU A 241 14.09 -5.65 13.38
C LEU A 241 14.04 -7.03 12.68
N ASP A 242 14.75 -8.03 13.20
CA ASP A 242 14.73 -9.39 12.65
C ASP A 242 13.32 -9.99 12.71
N TRP A 243 12.59 -9.75 13.81
CA TRP A 243 11.20 -10.17 13.94
C TRP A 243 10.31 -9.58 12.83
N ILE A 244 10.33 -8.26 12.66
CA ILE A 244 9.51 -7.57 11.63
C ILE A 244 9.92 -8.03 10.22
N TRP A 245 11.23 -8.16 9.95
CA TRP A 245 11.71 -8.60 8.64
C TRP A 245 11.29 -10.03 8.28
N HIS A 246 11.28 -10.95 9.24
CA HIS A 246 10.75 -12.28 9.01
C HIS A 246 9.24 -12.25 8.74
N ASP A 247 8.47 -11.44 9.47
CA ASP A 247 7.03 -11.32 9.23
C ASP A 247 6.73 -10.74 7.83
N ILE A 248 7.49 -9.73 7.41
CA ILE A 248 7.43 -9.19 6.03
C ILE A 248 7.75 -10.29 5.02
N ALA A 249 8.87 -11.02 5.18
CA ALA A 249 9.33 -11.99 4.19
C ALA A 249 8.41 -13.22 4.07
N LEU A 250 7.90 -13.71 5.20
CA LEU A 250 6.92 -14.80 5.25
C LEU A 250 5.62 -14.42 4.52
N ASN A 251 5.25 -13.15 4.55
CA ASN A 251 4.03 -12.63 3.94
C ASN A 251 4.27 -11.88 2.62
N TRP A 252 5.48 -11.90 2.05
CA TRP A 252 5.80 -11.19 0.82
C TRP A 252 5.28 -11.94 -0.41
N TYR A 253 4.44 -11.28 -1.20
CA TYR A 253 3.96 -11.78 -2.49
C TYR A 253 4.87 -11.24 -3.61
N ALA A 254 5.90 -12.02 -3.94
CA ALA A 254 6.92 -11.63 -4.91
C ALA A 254 6.37 -11.24 -6.31
N PRO A 255 5.38 -11.95 -6.90
CA PRO A 255 4.83 -11.56 -8.20
C PRO A 255 4.23 -10.15 -8.25
N GLY A 256 3.66 -9.70 -7.13
CA GLY A 256 3.06 -8.37 -6.99
C GLY A 256 3.96 -7.35 -6.30
N GLU A 257 5.19 -7.73 -5.90
CA GLU A 257 6.17 -6.89 -5.21
C GLU A 257 5.58 -6.11 -4.01
N ARG A 258 4.82 -6.82 -3.17
CA ARG A 258 4.06 -6.26 -2.04
C ARG A 258 3.82 -7.29 -0.93
N LEU A 259 3.30 -6.85 0.21
CA LEU A 259 2.74 -7.77 1.21
C LEU A 259 1.50 -8.48 0.64
N GLY A 260 1.36 -9.79 0.86
CA GLY A 260 0.27 -10.60 0.29
C GLY A 260 -0.84 -11.00 1.28
N GLY A 261 -0.61 -10.82 2.59
CA GLY A 261 -1.53 -11.23 3.66
C GLY A 261 -2.72 -10.29 3.86
N THR A 262 -3.41 -10.37 5.00
CA THR A 262 -4.41 -9.35 5.39
C THR A 262 -3.75 -8.12 6.00
N HIS A 263 -4.37 -6.95 5.91
CA HIS A 263 -3.72 -5.71 6.35
C HIS A 263 -4.53 -4.94 7.40
N SER A 264 -3.80 -4.38 8.37
CA SER A 264 -4.29 -3.27 9.18
C SER A 264 -3.79 -1.94 8.64
N ARG A 265 -4.66 -0.92 8.70
CA ARG A 265 -4.29 0.48 8.37
C ARG A 265 -3.63 0.65 6.98
N ASP A 266 -4.22 0.02 5.98
CA ASP A 266 -3.81 0.16 4.59
C ASP A 266 -4.53 1.34 3.93
N TYR A 267 -3.76 2.40 3.64
CA TYR A 267 -4.29 3.62 3.00
C TYR A 267 -4.19 3.59 1.48
N ASN A 268 -3.72 2.48 0.90
CA ASN A 268 -3.69 2.19 -0.53
C ASN A 268 -4.29 0.80 -0.79
N ARG A 269 -5.57 0.64 -0.46
CA ARG A 269 -6.26 -0.64 -0.46
C ARG A 269 -6.27 -1.37 -1.80
N LEU A 270 -6.22 -0.63 -2.91
CA LEU A 270 -6.23 -1.25 -4.24
C LEU A 270 -4.92 -1.98 -4.52
N PHE A 271 -3.78 -1.36 -4.21
CA PHE A 271 -2.49 -1.89 -4.62
C PHE A 271 -1.67 -2.42 -3.45
N ASN A 272 -2.05 -2.11 -2.22
CA ASN A 272 -1.38 -2.53 -1.01
C ASN A 272 0.12 -2.19 -1.00
N VAL A 273 0.42 -0.96 -1.42
CA VAL A 273 1.78 -0.42 -1.40
C VAL A 273 1.86 0.75 -0.43
N GLY A 274 2.96 0.78 0.33
CA GLY A 274 3.21 1.80 1.35
C GLY A 274 4.70 1.98 1.63
N GLY A 275 5.02 2.55 2.80
CA GLY A 275 6.41 2.83 3.18
C GLY A 275 7.29 1.56 3.25
N VAL A 276 6.71 0.39 3.54
CA VAL A 276 7.45 -0.89 3.52
C VAL A 276 8.04 -1.21 2.13
N ASN A 277 7.41 -0.78 1.04
CA ASN A 277 7.92 -1.00 -0.31
C ASN A 277 9.24 -0.25 -0.54
N ARG A 278 9.41 0.94 0.05
CA ARG A 278 10.71 1.65 0.03
C ARG A 278 11.81 0.82 0.70
N TRP A 279 11.49 0.16 1.80
CA TRP A 279 12.44 -0.73 2.49
C TRP A 279 12.79 -1.95 1.63
N ALA A 280 11.80 -2.63 1.06
CA ALA A 280 11.99 -3.77 0.17
C ALA A 280 12.73 -3.40 -1.14
N ALA A 281 12.57 -2.17 -1.63
CA ALA A 281 13.38 -1.68 -2.76
C ALA A 281 14.86 -1.54 -2.39
N ARG A 282 15.19 -1.04 -1.18
CA ARG A 282 16.59 -0.95 -0.70
C ARG A 282 17.26 -2.31 -0.52
N THR A 283 16.50 -3.38 -0.34
CA THR A 283 17.02 -4.75 -0.25
C THR A 283 17.15 -5.43 -1.61
N GLY A 284 16.65 -4.81 -2.69
CA GLY A 284 16.57 -5.39 -4.03
C GLY A 284 15.45 -6.41 -4.20
N TRP A 285 14.48 -6.48 -3.28
CA TRP A 285 13.31 -7.38 -3.39
C TRP A 285 12.27 -6.86 -4.39
N ILE A 286 12.24 -5.54 -4.59
CA ILE A 286 11.48 -4.88 -5.64
C ILE A 286 12.46 -4.55 -6.76
N GLY A 287 12.11 -4.92 -7.98
CA GLY A 287 12.95 -4.64 -9.12
C GLY A 287 12.81 -3.20 -9.64
N GLY A 288 13.82 -2.71 -10.36
CA GLY A 288 13.74 -1.51 -11.23
C GLY A 288 14.67 -0.35 -10.83
N ALA A 289 15.20 0.37 -11.82
CA ALA A 289 16.06 1.53 -11.56
C ALA A 289 15.29 2.70 -10.91
N ALA A 290 13.99 2.86 -11.22
CA ALA A 290 13.12 3.89 -10.67
C ALA A 290 12.75 3.63 -9.19
N SER A 291 12.49 2.39 -8.80
CA SER A 291 12.20 2.01 -7.41
C SER A 291 13.43 2.15 -6.51
N LEU A 292 14.62 1.88 -7.03
CA LEU A 292 15.90 2.17 -6.35
C LEU A 292 16.15 3.69 -6.24
N ALA A 293 15.81 4.48 -7.27
CA ALA A 293 15.91 5.93 -7.26
C ALA A 293 14.93 6.60 -6.27
N GLU A 294 13.67 6.17 -6.23
CA GLU A 294 12.67 6.61 -5.24
C GLU A 294 13.00 6.13 -3.83
N ALA A 295 13.50 4.90 -3.67
CA ALA A 295 13.95 4.43 -2.36
C ALA A 295 15.16 5.20 -1.81
N SER A 296 15.89 5.86 -2.71
CA SER A 296 17.07 6.69 -2.44
C SER A 296 16.78 8.19 -2.33
N SER A 297 15.52 8.64 -2.36
CA SER A 297 15.15 10.05 -2.59
C SER A 297 15.37 10.98 -1.39
N SER A 298 16.64 11.15 -1.02
CA SER A 298 17.29 12.39 -0.58
C SER A 298 18.76 12.08 -0.25
N GLY A 299 19.04 10.85 0.20
CA GLY A 299 20.34 10.48 0.77
C GLY A 299 20.66 11.23 2.07
N GLY A 300 19.65 11.86 2.69
CA GLY A 300 19.78 12.63 3.92
C GLY A 300 20.17 11.76 5.12
N PRO A 301 20.64 12.37 6.22
CA PRO A 301 21.06 11.62 7.41
C PRO A 301 19.97 10.71 7.96
N TYR A 302 18.71 11.14 7.92
CA TYR A 302 17.59 10.33 8.39
C TYR A 302 17.48 9.02 7.60
N ASP A 303 17.57 9.07 6.27
CA ASP A 303 17.51 7.89 5.41
C ASP A 303 18.65 6.90 5.66
N VAL A 304 19.83 7.39 6.06
CA VAL A 304 21.02 6.57 6.33
C VAL A 304 20.91 5.88 7.70
N TYR A 305 20.58 6.63 8.75
CA TYR A 305 20.59 6.11 10.11
C TYR A 305 19.29 5.37 10.49
N ALA A 306 18.16 5.69 9.85
CA ALA A 306 16.88 5.00 10.04
C ALA A 306 16.72 3.83 9.07
N TRP A 307 17.80 3.07 8.82
CA TRP A 307 17.79 1.90 7.95
C TRP A 307 18.57 0.74 8.55
N ALA A 308 18.06 -0.47 8.34
CA ALA A 308 18.73 -1.72 8.70
C ALA A 308 18.29 -2.85 7.74
N PRO A 309 19.23 -3.65 7.21
CA PRO A 309 18.87 -4.71 6.28
C PRO A 309 18.14 -5.88 6.98
N PRO A 310 17.38 -6.68 6.21
CA PRO A 310 16.86 -7.96 6.69
C PRO A 310 18.00 -8.95 6.96
N PRO A 311 17.82 -9.90 7.89
CA PRO A 311 18.72 -11.04 8.01
C PRO A 311 18.61 -11.92 6.75
N GLN A 312 19.68 -12.65 6.43
CA GLN A 312 19.71 -13.56 5.27
C GLN A 312 18.59 -14.62 5.35
N ALA A 313 18.32 -15.13 6.55
CA ALA A 313 17.25 -16.10 6.81
C ALA A 313 15.87 -15.57 6.43
N ALA A 314 15.59 -14.28 6.68
CA ALA A 314 14.34 -13.67 6.22
C ALA A 314 14.27 -13.64 4.69
N SER A 315 15.36 -13.24 4.01
CA SER A 315 15.39 -13.15 2.54
C SER A 315 15.20 -14.50 1.85
N ALA A 316 15.59 -15.62 2.49
CA ALA A 316 15.40 -16.95 1.93
C ALA A 316 13.92 -17.30 1.69
N TRP A 317 13.02 -16.76 2.50
CA TRP A 317 11.57 -16.99 2.38
C TRP A 317 10.94 -16.45 1.10
N LEU A 318 11.61 -15.54 0.39
CA LEU A 318 11.12 -15.02 -0.89
C LEU A 318 11.11 -16.07 -2.00
N GLN A 319 12.01 -17.05 -1.91
CA GLN A 319 12.18 -18.10 -2.92
C GLN A 319 11.34 -19.36 -2.62
N GLY A 320 10.62 -19.34 -1.50
CA GLY A 320 9.78 -20.45 -1.04
C GLY A 320 10.22 -20.99 0.33
N PRO A 321 9.80 -22.22 0.69
CA PRO A 321 8.99 -23.15 -0.11
C PRO A 321 7.60 -22.59 -0.47
N PHE A 322 7.05 -23.05 -1.59
CA PHE A 322 5.67 -22.80 -2.00
C PHE A 322 4.97 -24.15 -2.27
N PRO A 323 3.69 -24.33 -1.88
CA PRO A 323 2.90 -23.36 -1.13
C PRO A 323 3.38 -23.21 0.33
N ARG A 324 3.05 -22.08 0.94
CA ARG A 324 3.33 -21.78 2.35
C ARG A 324 2.08 -21.27 3.04
N LEU A 325 1.75 -21.85 4.20
CA LEU A 325 0.73 -21.36 5.12
C LEU A 325 1.41 -20.63 6.27
N VAL A 326 1.02 -19.38 6.51
CA VAL A 326 1.45 -18.57 7.65
C VAL A 326 0.22 -18.24 8.48
N SER A 327 0.25 -18.56 9.78
CA SER A 327 -0.76 -18.11 10.74
C SER A 327 -0.05 -17.32 11.84
N ALA A 328 -0.45 -16.07 12.08
CA ALA A 328 0.19 -15.25 13.08
C ALA A 328 -0.80 -14.46 13.93
N ARG A 329 -0.46 -14.34 15.21
CA ARG A 329 -1.18 -13.49 16.16
C ARG A 329 -0.88 -12.03 15.87
N TRP A 330 -1.82 -11.18 16.23
CA TRP A 330 -1.64 -9.73 16.30
C TRP A 330 -2.28 -9.14 17.56
N GLY A 331 -2.49 -9.98 18.57
CA GLY A 331 -2.95 -9.58 19.89
C GLY A 331 -3.28 -10.75 20.80
N ASN A 332 -3.82 -10.42 21.97
CA ASN A 332 -4.02 -11.38 23.07
C ASN A 332 -5.28 -12.25 22.95
N THR A 333 -6.26 -11.88 22.13
CA THR A 333 -7.52 -12.62 22.06
C THR A 333 -7.48 -13.67 20.93
N PRO A 334 -8.20 -14.80 21.05
CA PRO A 334 -8.13 -15.90 20.07
C PRO A 334 -8.48 -15.49 18.63
N GLU A 335 -9.30 -14.45 18.45
CA GLU A 335 -9.68 -13.91 17.14
C GLU A 335 -8.63 -12.96 16.53
N LYS A 336 -7.60 -12.55 17.27
CA LYS A 336 -6.54 -11.69 16.75
C LYS A 336 -5.46 -12.52 16.08
N VAL A 337 -5.88 -13.24 15.04
CA VAL A 337 -5.04 -14.12 14.22
C VAL A 337 -5.37 -13.89 12.75
N HIS A 338 -4.34 -13.68 11.94
CA HIS A 338 -4.47 -13.75 10.49
C HIS A 338 -3.85 -15.04 9.96
N THR A 339 -4.40 -15.54 8.85
CA THR A 339 -3.88 -16.68 8.12
C THR A 339 -3.65 -16.29 6.67
N HIS A 340 -2.54 -16.72 6.09
CA HIS A 340 -2.11 -16.38 4.75
C HIS A 340 -1.53 -17.62 4.07
N TYR A 341 -2.13 -18.01 2.95
CA TYR A 341 -1.67 -19.11 2.12
C TYR A 341 -1.12 -18.55 0.81
N LEU A 342 0.12 -18.91 0.51
CA LEU A 342 0.92 -18.29 -0.53
C LEU A 342 1.41 -19.34 -1.51
N GLY A 343 0.99 -19.23 -2.78
CA GLY A 343 1.52 -20.00 -3.90
C GLY A 343 2.65 -19.27 -4.62
N ARG A 344 2.99 -19.71 -5.83
CA ARG A 344 3.99 -19.05 -6.69
C ARG A 344 3.41 -17.81 -7.36
N ASN A 345 2.19 -17.92 -7.89
CA ASN A 345 1.52 -16.87 -8.66
C ASN A 345 0.15 -16.47 -8.07
N PHE A 346 -0.12 -16.84 -6.82
CA PHE A 346 -1.29 -16.36 -6.08
C PHE A 346 -1.03 -16.27 -4.58
N SER A 347 -1.90 -15.55 -3.87
CA SER A 347 -2.05 -15.70 -2.42
C SER A 347 -3.51 -15.52 -2.00
N ILE A 348 -3.89 -16.09 -0.86
CA ILE A 348 -5.18 -15.86 -0.21
C ILE A 348 -5.01 -15.78 1.30
N ALA A 349 -5.57 -14.75 1.91
CA ALA A 349 -5.43 -14.49 3.33
C ALA A 349 -6.74 -14.02 3.96
N SER A 350 -6.95 -14.41 5.21
CA SER A 350 -8.10 -13.99 6.00
C SER A 350 -7.71 -13.63 7.42
N ASN A 351 -8.50 -12.75 8.03
CA ASN A 351 -8.37 -12.36 9.42
C ASN A 351 -9.70 -12.56 10.13
N ASP A 352 -9.65 -12.99 11.39
CA ASP A 352 -10.84 -13.26 12.19
C ASP A 352 -11.33 -11.99 12.92
N ALA A 353 -10.55 -10.90 12.95
CA ALA A 353 -10.97 -9.61 13.50
C ALA A 353 -10.33 -8.40 12.78
N GLY A 354 -10.92 -7.22 12.95
CA GLY A 354 -10.37 -5.96 12.42
C GLY A 354 -9.51 -5.24 13.46
N TYR A 355 -8.49 -4.50 13.02
CA TYR A 355 -7.72 -3.64 13.93
C TYR A 355 -8.60 -2.49 14.45
N PRO A 356 -8.83 -2.37 15.77
CA PRO A 356 -9.88 -1.48 16.29
C PRO A 356 -9.64 0.01 16.05
N ALA A 357 -8.38 0.45 15.96
CA ALA A 357 -8.04 1.86 15.81
C ALA A 357 -7.99 2.33 14.33
N GLY A 358 -8.34 1.46 13.37
CA GLY A 358 -8.34 1.78 11.94
C GLY A 358 -9.67 1.47 11.26
N HIS A 359 -10.15 2.39 10.42
CA HIS A 359 -11.15 2.11 9.37
C HIS A 359 -10.51 1.32 8.20
N ASP A 360 -9.20 1.53 8.06
CA ASP A 360 -8.14 1.05 7.17
C ASP A 360 -7.98 -0.45 6.82
N ASN A 361 -8.87 -1.36 7.24
CA ASN A 361 -8.52 -2.80 7.31
C ASN A 361 -8.90 -3.57 6.04
N ALA A 362 -8.08 -4.57 5.67
CA ALA A 362 -8.33 -5.53 4.59
C ALA A 362 -8.36 -6.98 5.15
N PRO A 363 -9.51 -7.45 5.66
CA PRO A 363 -9.65 -8.72 6.38
C PRO A 363 -9.76 -9.97 5.51
N LEU A 364 -9.95 -9.83 4.20
CA LEU A 364 -9.83 -10.89 3.20
C LEU A 364 -9.05 -10.28 2.04
N VAL A 365 -7.97 -10.94 1.62
CA VAL A 365 -7.10 -10.49 0.52
C VAL A 365 -6.75 -11.67 -0.37
N ILE A 366 -6.84 -11.50 -1.69
CA ILE A 366 -6.35 -12.45 -2.70
C ILE A 366 -5.50 -11.67 -3.72
N ASN A 367 -4.32 -12.20 -4.02
CA ASN A 367 -3.44 -11.69 -5.08
C ASN A 367 -3.38 -12.70 -6.22
N LEU A 368 -3.34 -12.23 -7.47
CA LEU A 368 -3.34 -13.08 -8.68
C LEU A 368 -2.32 -12.58 -9.73
N GLY A 369 -1.35 -13.43 -10.08
CA GLY A 369 -0.36 -13.17 -11.12
C GLY A 369 0.58 -12.00 -10.83
N HIS A 370 1.25 -11.51 -11.87
CA HIS A 370 2.28 -10.48 -11.79
C HIS A 370 1.82 -9.03 -11.95
N GLY A 371 2.51 -8.12 -11.26
CA GLY A 371 2.45 -6.67 -11.44
C GLY A 371 2.05 -5.93 -10.17
N GLN A 372 2.74 -4.84 -9.84
CA GLN A 372 2.44 -3.98 -8.67
C GLN A 372 1.24 -3.04 -8.91
N ASP A 373 0.90 -2.81 -10.18
CA ASP A 373 -0.20 -1.98 -10.69
C ASP A 373 -1.54 -2.73 -10.81
N VAL A 374 -1.58 -3.97 -10.34
CA VAL A 374 -2.76 -4.84 -10.36
C VAL A 374 -3.53 -4.68 -9.05
N PRO A 375 -4.83 -4.36 -9.08
CA PRO A 375 -5.65 -4.32 -7.88
C PRO A 375 -5.73 -5.68 -7.19
N ILE A 376 -5.59 -5.68 -5.87
CA ILE A 376 -5.86 -6.86 -5.05
C ILE A 376 -7.37 -7.13 -5.02
N ILE A 377 -7.74 -8.40 -4.83
CA ILE A 377 -9.10 -8.74 -4.44
C ILE A 377 -9.16 -8.60 -2.92
N ASN A 378 -9.78 -7.54 -2.40
CA ASN A 378 -9.98 -7.37 -0.97
C ASN A 378 -11.45 -7.22 -0.62
N PHE A 379 -11.81 -7.49 0.64
CA PHE A 379 -13.15 -7.26 1.16
C PHE A 379 -13.18 -6.04 2.09
N PHE A 380 -14.25 -5.25 2.04
CA PHE A 380 -14.60 -4.28 3.07
C PHE A 380 -16.11 -3.98 3.07
N MET A 381 -16.60 -3.38 4.15
CA MET A 381 -17.96 -2.82 4.19
C MET A 381 -17.85 -1.30 4.11
N ASP A 382 -18.70 -0.70 3.28
CA ASP A 382 -18.72 0.74 3.05
C ASP A 382 -20.13 1.30 3.19
N GLY A 383 -20.21 2.55 3.61
CA GLY A 383 -21.47 3.28 3.67
C GLY A 383 -21.41 4.65 3.01
N ARG A 384 -20.33 4.97 2.30
CA ARG A 384 -20.10 6.30 1.70
C ARG A 384 -20.00 6.27 0.18
N ARG A 385 -20.04 5.08 -0.42
CA ARG A 385 -19.76 4.80 -1.84
C ARG A 385 -18.34 5.18 -2.25
N ASP A 386 -17.38 4.97 -1.36
CA ASP A 386 -15.94 5.14 -1.65
C ASP A 386 -15.30 3.80 -2.06
N TYR A 387 -15.84 3.16 -3.10
CA TYR A 387 -15.50 1.77 -3.48
C TYR A 387 -14.02 1.50 -3.79
N TYR A 388 -13.21 2.55 -3.91
CA TYR A 388 -11.80 2.47 -4.28
C TYR A 388 -10.87 3.15 -3.25
N GLY A 389 -11.43 3.65 -2.14
CA GLY A 389 -10.68 4.31 -1.06
C GLY A 389 -10.05 5.65 -1.44
N GLN A 390 -10.60 6.33 -2.45
CA GLN A 390 -10.04 7.55 -3.04
C GLN A 390 -10.73 8.81 -2.51
N ASN A 391 -11.97 8.71 -2.03
CA ASN A 391 -12.75 9.83 -1.49
C ASN A 391 -12.44 10.07 -0.01
N LYS A 392 -11.17 10.38 0.28
CA LYS A 392 -10.71 10.60 1.65
C LYS A 392 -11.36 11.83 2.27
N THR A 393 -11.78 11.74 3.52
CA THR A 393 -12.29 12.86 4.34
C THR A 393 -11.57 12.93 5.68
N LEU A 394 -11.68 14.08 6.32
CA LEU A 394 -11.04 14.32 7.61
C LEU A 394 -11.64 13.41 8.68
N GLU A 395 -10.83 12.55 9.28
CA GLU A 395 -11.25 11.75 10.42
C GLU A 395 -11.36 12.64 11.67
N ALA A 396 -12.53 12.64 12.30
CA ALA A 396 -12.76 13.37 13.53
C ALA A 396 -11.75 12.95 14.62
N GLY A 397 -11.08 13.94 15.22
CA GLY A 397 -10.14 13.74 16.31
C GLY A 397 -8.70 13.41 15.90
N SER A 398 -8.44 12.96 14.67
CA SER A 398 -7.05 12.76 14.19
C SER A 398 -6.56 13.88 13.28
N GLY A 399 -7.46 14.54 12.56
CA GLY A 399 -7.09 15.60 11.62
C GLY A 399 -6.41 15.08 10.34
N HIS A 400 -6.49 13.78 10.07
CA HIS A 400 -5.93 13.13 8.88
C HIS A 400 -7.03 12.69 7.91
N MET A 401 -6.73 12.72 6.62
CA MET A 401 -7.66 12.32 5.55
C MET A 401 -7.67 10.78 5.41
N LYS A 402 -8.84 10.15 5.51
CA LYS A 402 -9.03 8.68 5.41
C LYS A 402 -10.29 8.33 4.62
N ALA A 403 -10.37 7.11 4.09
CA ALA A 403 -11.56 6.61 3.40
C ALA A 403 -12.74 6.36 4.37
N LEU A 404 -12.45 6.04 5.64
CA LEU A 404 -13.43 5.80 6.71
C LEU A 404 -14.45 4.68 6.40
N HIS A 405 -14.02 3.60 5.74
CA HIS A 405 -14.86 2.39 5.64
C HIS A 405 -15.31 1.87 7.00
N LEU A 406 -16.38 1.10 6.98
CA LEU A 406 -17.04 0.60 8.18
C LEU A 406 -16.14 -0.41 8.90
N ARG A 407 -16.37 -0.56 10.21
CA ARG A 407 -15.63 -1.50 11.07
C ARG A 407 -16.53 -2.68 11.45
N PRO A 408 -16.70 -3.67 10.57
CA PRO A 408 -17.59 -4.80 10.84
C PRO A 408 -17.06 -5.69 11.96
N PHE A 409 -17.99 -6.36 12.65
CA PHE A 409 -17.72 -7.64 13.28
C PHE A 409 -17.35 -8.65 12.18
N LEU A 410 -16.26 -9.37 12.40
CA LEU A 410 -15.70 -10.32 11.44
C LEU A 410 -15.60 -11.70 12.08
N SER A 411 -15.78 -12.74 11.28
CA SER A 411 -15.22 -14.04 11.61
C SER A 411 -14.86 -14.84 10.38
N SER A 412 -13.80 -15.64 10.48
CA SER A 412 -13.31 -16.47 9.38
C SER A 412 -12.74 -17.80 9.85
N VAL A 413 -12.79 -18.78 8.96
CA VAL A 413 -11.99 -20.00 9.03
C VAL A 413 -11.31 -20.18 7.68
N GLN A 414 -10.01 -20.45 7.74
CA GLN A 414 -9.20 -20.71 6.57
C GLN A 414 -8.53 -22.08 6.72
N HIS A 415 -8.61 -22.87 5.66
CA HIS A 415 -7.90 -24.12 5.49
C HIS A 415 -7.13 -24.04 4.18
N ASP A 416 -5.81 -23.95 4.26
CA ASP A 416 -4.94 -23.72 3.12
C ASP A 416 -5.45 -22.57 2.23
N ASN A 417 -5.87 -22.89 1.00
CA ASN A 417 -6.33 -21.95 0.01
C ASN A 417 -7.85 -21.71 -0.02
N GLU A 418 -8.58 -22.17 1.00
CA GLU A 418 -10.02 -21.99 1.17
C GLU A 418 -10.35 -21.13 2.37
N VAL A 419 -11.21 -20.13 2.17
CA VAL A 419 -11.69 -19.23 3.23
C VAL A 419 -13.21 -19.21 3.27
N LEU A 420 -13.79 -19.56 4.41
CA LEU A 420 -15.16 -19.22 4.77
C LEU A 420 -15.12 -17.95 5.64
N PHE A 421 -15.92 -16.95 5.26
CA PHE A 421 -15.84 -15.60 5.82
C PHE A 421 -17.23 -15.03 6.10
N LEU A 422 -17.40 -14.37 7.24
CA LEU A 422 -18.61 -13.62 7.57
C LEU A 422 -18.27 -12.21 8.05
N ALA A 423 -19.13 -11.26 7.73
CA ALA A 423 -19.05 -9.90 8.21
C ALA A 423 -20.44 -9.39 8.62
N SER A 424 -20.49 -8.57 9.67
CA SER A 424 -21.71 -7.87 10.07
C SER A 424 -21.38 -6.50 10.65
N VAL A 425 -22.18 -5.50 10.33
CA VAL A 425 -22.01 -4.16 10.90
C VAL A 425 -23.36 -3.51 11.17
N GLN A 426 -23.39 -2.68 12.20
CA GLN A 426 -24.46 -1.75 12.50
C GLN A 426 -23.78 -0.44 12.89
N ASP A 427 -24.02 0.62 12.13
CA ASP A 427 -23.37 1.91 12.34
C ASP A 427 -24.41 3.02 12.20
N ALA A 428 -24.52 3.87 13.22
CA ALA A 428 -25.51 4.94 13.27
C ALA A 428 -24.99 6.26 12.67
N ASN A 429 -23.77 6.30 12.13
CA ASN A 429 -23.15 7.51 11.61
C ASN A 429 -24.09 8.23 10.59
N PRO A 430 -24.43 9.51 10.83
CA PRO A 430 -25.32 10.26 9.95
C PRO A 430 -24.72 10.58 8.58
N GLU A 431 -23.40 10.48 8.40
CA GLU A 431 -22.70 10.75 7.13
C GLU A 431 -22.81 9.59 6.12
N LEU A 432 -23.32 8.44 6.52
CA LEU A 432 -23.51 7.30 5.63
C LEU A 432 -24.62 7.59 4.61
N SER A 433 -24.44 7.14 3.38
CA SER A 433 -25.41 7.25 2.28
C SER A 433 -25.96 5.90 1.83
N ALA A 434 -25.29 4.80 2.19
CA ALA A 434 -25.68 3.43 1.87
C ALA A 434 -25.13 2.46 2.92
N LEU A 435 -25.40 1.16 2.75
CA LEU A 435 -24.77 0.09 3.51
C LEU A 435 -24.46 -1.09 2.59
N GLU A 436 -23.18 -1.29 2.29
CA GLU A 436 -22.76 -2.18 1.21
C GLU A 436 -21.54 -3.01 1.62
N SER A 437 -21.52 -4.26 1.17
CA SER A 437 -20.34 -5.13 1.23
C SER A 437 -19.68 -5.19 -0.13
N VAL A 438 -18.39 -4.94 -0.19
CA VAL A 438 -17.67 -4.71 -1.44
C VAL A 438 -16.44 -5.61 -1.51
N LEU A 439 -16.20 -6.17 -2.70
CA LEU A 439 -14.89 -6.67 -3.09
C LEU A 439 -14.36 -5.92 -4.31
N THR A 440 -13.09 -5.53 -4.28
CA THR A 440 -12.39 -5.06 -5.49
C THR A 440 -11.92 -6.25 -6.31
N LEU A 441 -11.79 -6.08 -7.63
CA LEU A 441 -11.35 -7.14 -8.54
C LEU A 441 -10.45 -6.55 -9.65
N PRO A 442 -9.42 -7.28 -10.13
CA PRO A 442 -8.55 -6.78 -11.19
C PRO A 442 -9.25 -6.72 -12.54
N ALA A 443 -9.29 -5.56 -13.19
CA ALA A 443 -9.99 -5.40 -14.46
C ALA A 443 -9.29 -6.06 -15.66
N ASP A 444 -8.02 -6.47 -15.55
CA ASP A 444 -7.31 -7.17 -16.63
C ASP A 444 -7.47 -8.70 -16.57
N ALA A 445 -8.30 -9.22 -15.66
CA ALA A 445 -8.57 -10.65 -15.52
C ALA A 445 -9.68 -11.16 -16.47
N GLU A 446 -9.65 -12.48 -16.70
CA GLU A 446 -10.73 -13.23 -17.33
C GLU A 446 -11.79 -13.62 -16.29
N TYR A 447 -13.06 -13.35 -16.58
CA TYR A 447 -14.18 -13.60 -15.68
C TYR A 447 -15.13 -14.68 -16.18
N TRP A 448 -15.53 -15.59 -15.30
CA TRP A 448 -16.55 -16.60 -15.58
C TRP A 448 -17.57 -16.63 -14.44
N LEU A 449 -18.85 -16.75 -14.80
CA LEU A 449 -19.93 -17.05 -13.89
C LEU A 449 -20.30 -18.52 -14.07
N ASP A 450 -19.97 -19.33 -13.07
CA ASP A 450 -20.02 -20.78 -13.14
C ASP A 450 -19.27 -21.30 -14.39
N GLU A 451 -19.97 -21.93 -15.33
CA GLU A 451 -19.39 -22.42 -16.59
C GLU A 451 -19.51 -21.43 -17.76
N ARG A 452 -19.97 -20.20 -17.53
CA ARG A 452 -20.17 -19.19 -18.59
C ARG A 452 -19.14 -18.07 -18.49
N LYS A 453 -18.35 -17.85 -19.55
CA LYS A 453 -17.45 -16.70 -19.68
C LYS A 453 -18.24 -15.40 -19.74
N LEU A 454 -17.75 -14.35 -19.08
CA LEU A 454 -18.34 -13.03 -19.07
C LEU A 454 -17.59 -12.08 -20.01
N ASP A 455 -18.34 -11.35 -20.84
CA ASP A 455 -17.81 -10.40 -21.82
C ASP A 455 -17.89 -8.96 -21.29
N LEU A 456 -17.17 -8.66 -20.22
CA LEU A 456 -17.27 -7.40 -19.43
C LEU A 456 -16.72 -6.14 -20.12
N PHE A 457 -15.96 -6.29 -21.22
CA PHE A 457 -15.34 -5.18 -21.96
C PHE A 457 -15.97 -4.94 -23.34
N THR A 458 -17.16 -5.48 -23.59
CA THR A 458 -17.79 -5.37 -24.92
C THR A 458 -18.39 -4.01 -25.20
N ALA A 459 -18.75 -3.23 -24.18
CA ALA A 459 -19.34 -1.91 -24.35
C ALA A 459 -18.62 -0.77 -23.59
N SER A 460 -17.44 -1.03 -23.03
CA SER A 460 -16.54 0.00 -22.48
C SER A 460 -15.22 0.01 -23.28
N SER A 461 -14.53 1.15 -23.31
CA SER A 461 -13.23 1.25 -23.97
C SER A 461 -12.17 0.36 -23.30
N ARG A 462 -11.27 -0.21 -24.09
CA ARG A 462 -10.05 -0.90 -23.62
C ARG A 462 -8.92 0.08 -23.29
N TRP A 463 -9.05 1.32 -23.76
CA TRP A 463 -8.20 2.40 -23.32
C TRP A 463 -8.74 2.89 -21.98
N LEU A 464 -7.83 3.13 -21.05
CA LEU A 464 -8.16 3.49 -19.68
C LEU A 464 -7.89 4.97 -19.47
N TYR A 465 -8.61 5.58 -18.53
CA TYR A 465 -8.24 6.90 -18.07
C TYR A 465 -6.85 6.87 -17.43
N ASP A 466 -6.00 7.81 -17.82
CA ASP A 466 -4.77 8.15 -17.11
C ASP A 466 -5.00 9.50 -16.45
N PHE A 467 -5.23 9.47 -15.13
CA PHE A 467 -5.91 10.52 -14.37
C PHE A 467 -7.31 10.82 -14.97
N GLY A 468 -8.34 10.29 -14.33
CA GLY A 468 -9.72 10.39 -14.83
C GLY A 468 -10.29 11.82 -14.79
N PRO A 469 -11.29 12.12 -15.65
CA PRO A 469 -11.95 13.41 -15.62
C PRO A 469 -12.66 13.62 -14.28
N ASN A 470 -12.55 14.83 -13.72
CA ASN A 470 -13.23 15.21 -12.48
C ASN A 470 -14.66 15.72 -12.71
N GLN A 471 -15.11 15.79 -13.97
CA GLN A 471 -16.45 16.24 -14.40
C GLN A 471 -16.79 17.68 -13.97
N GLN A 472 -15.79 18.47 -13.58
CA GLN A 472 -15.93 19.88 -13.19
C GLN A 472 -15.10 20.78 -14.11
N SER A 473 -13.80 20.52 -14.20
CA SER A 473 -12.82 21.24 -15.02
C SER A 473 -12.21 20.36 -16.11
N THR A 474 -12.28 19.03 -15.96
CA THR A 474 -11.79 18.05 -16.94
C THR A 474 -12.90 17.12 -17.40
N PHE A 475 -12.93 16.84 -18.70
CA PHE A 475 -13.94 16.03 -19.37
C PHE A 475 -13.28 15.15 -20.44
N ILE A 476 -13.67 13.88 -20.47
CA ILE A 476 -13.36 12.95 -21.57
C ILE A 476 -14.67 12.29 -21.97
N ASP A 477 -15.00 12.36 -23.26
CA ASP A 477 -16.23 11.77 -23.80
C ASP A 477 -16.02 11.26 -25.22
N VAL A 478 -16.79 10.25 -25.62
CA VAL A 478 -16.86 9.81 -27.02
C VAL A 478 -18.15 10.32 -27.62
N GLN A 479 -18.03 11.20 -28.62
CA GLN A 479 -19.14 11.89 -29.26
C GLN A 479 -19.26 11.45 -30.71
N GLU A 480 -20.49 11.33 -31.22
CA GLU A 480 -20.73 11.13 -32.64
C GLU A 480 -20.90 12.48 -33.34
N ARG A 481 -20.14 12.71 -34.42
CA ARG A 481 -20.21 13.90 -35.26
C ARG A 481 -20.04 13.53 -36.72
N ASP A 482 -20.93 14.03 -37.57
CA ASP A 482 -20.93 13.73 -39.02
C ASP A 482 -20.88 12.22 -39.33
N GLY A 483 -21.54 11.41 -38.47
CA GLY A 483 -21.60 9.95 -38.59
C GLY A 483 -20.30 9.21 -38.23
N ARG A 484 -19.37 9.87 -37.53
CA ARG A 484 -18.11 9.27 -37.06
C ARG A 484 -17.93 9.52 -35.56
N PRO A 485 -17.46 8.52 -34.79
CA PRO A 485 -17.17 8.74 -33.40
C PRO A 485 -15.83 9.47 -33.24
N GLU A 486 -15.78 10.39 -32.28
CA GLU A 486 -14.61 11.19 -31.93
C GLU A 486 -14.44 11.16 -30.41
N LEU A 487 -13.20 11.03 -29.95
CA LEU A 487 -12.83 11.25 -28.56
C LEU A 487 -12.63 12.75 -28.36
N HIS A 488 -13.36 13.33 -27.42
CA HIS A 488 -13.27 14.73 -27.05
C HIS A 488 -12.66 14.84 -25.65
N ILE A 489 -11.53 15.55 -25.55
CA ILE A 489 -10.84 15.82 -24.29
C ILE A 489 -10.84 17.32 -24.07
N ARG A 490 -11.44 17.75 -22.96
CA ARG A 490 -11.39 19.13 -22.49
C ARG A 490 -10.74 19.16 -21.11
N ASP A 491 -9.68 19.92 -20.99
CA ASP A 491 -8.91 20.10 -19.76
C ASP A 491 -8.75 21.59 -19.47
N LEU A 492 -9.42 22.06 -18.42
CA LEU A 492 -9.34 23.43 -17.92
C LEU A 492 -8.65 23.50 -16.55
N ASP A 493 -8.18 22.37 -16.04
CA ASP A 493 -7.56 22.26 -14.72
C ASP A 493 -6.10 22.78 -14.77
N ASP A 494 -5.59 23.24 -13.64
CA ASP A 494 -4.18 23.65 -13.47
C ASP A 494 -3.44 22.80 -12.42
N LYS A 495 -4.09 21.77 -11.89
CA LYS A 495 -3.56 20.88 -10.84
C LYS A 495 -3.39 19.45 -11.32
N LEU A 496 -4.30 18.98 -12.16
CA LEU A 496 -4.32 17.60 -12.66
C LEU A 496 -4.27 17.60 -14.18
N GLY A 497 -3.74 16.54 -14.78
CA GLY A 497 -3.89 16.28 -16.21
C GLY A 497 -4.97 15.23 -16.46
N VAL A 498 -5.29 15.00 -17.73
CA VAL A 498 -6.31 14.03 -18.14
C VAL A 498 -5.94 13.38 -19.47
N GLY A 499 -6.21 12.09 -19.63
CA GLY A 499 -5.98 11.42 -20.92
C GLY A 499 -6.38 9.96 -20.94
N VAL A 500 -5.98 9.27 -22.01
CA VAL A 500 -6.29 7.86 -22.23
C VAL A 500 -5.03 7.06 -22.59
N SER A 501 -4.87 5.88 -21.99
CA SER A 501 -3.74 5.00 -22.25
C SER A 501 -4.13 3.53 -22.41
N GLN A 502 -3.29 2.77 -23.10
CA GLN A 502 -3.39 1.33 -23.18
C GLN A 502 -1.98 0.71 -23.18
N VAL A 503 -1.85 -0.48 -22.59
CA VAL A 503 -0.60 -1.24 -22.58
C VAL A 503 -0.64 -2.34 -23.64
N PHE A 504 0.41 -2.44 -24.44
CA PHE A 504 0.55 -3.40 -25.53
C PHE A 504 1.78 -4.29 -25.32
N PRO A 505 1.71 -5.59 -25.65
CA PRO A 505 2.91 -6.42 -25.73
C PRO A 505 3.80 -5.95 -26.88
N VAL A 506 5.10 -5.92 -26.64
CA VAL A 506 6.12 -5.51 -27.62
C VAL A 506 7.35 -6.42 -27.55
N GLN A 507 8.21 -6.28 -28.54
CA GLN A 507 9.48 -7.00 -28.62
C GLN A 507 10.62 -5.99 -28.73
N ALA A 508 11.63 -6.16 -27.87
CA ALA A 508 12.86 -5.37 -27.91
C ALA A 508 13.49 -5.37 -29.31
N GLY A 509 13.98 -4.21 -29.74
CA GLY A 509 14.59 -3.99 -31.05
C GLY A 509 13.60 -3.57 -32.15
N ASN A 510 12.29 -3.78 -31.99
CA ASN A 510 11.31 -3.33 -32.97
C ASN A 510 10.95 -1.86 -32.76
N THR A 511 10.57 -1.16 -33.83
CA THR A 511 10.14 0.25 -33.75
C THR A 511 8.63 0.32 -33.68
N TYR A 512 8.11 1.07 -32.72
CA TYR A 512 6.67 1.27 -32.56
C TYR A 512 6.29 2.73 -32.75
N ARG A 513 5.07 2.97 -33.20
CA ARG A 513 4.49 4.28 -33.47
C ARG A 513 3.16 4.43 -32.76
N LEU A 514 3.00 5.52 -32.01
CA LEU A 514 1.71 6.02 -31.57
C LEU A 514 1.34 7.20 -32.45
N SER A 515 0.25 7.10 -33.20
CA SER A 515 -0.26 8.18 -34.05
C SER A 515 -1.67 8.57 -33.66
N ALA A 516 -1.96 9.87 -33.69
CA ALA A 516 -3.28 10.42 -33.44
C ALA A 516 -3.67 11.44 -34.51
N SER A 517 -4.94 11.49 -34.87
CA SER A 517 -5.51 12.47 -35.79
C SER A 517 -6.31 13.48 -34.97
N LEU A 518 -5.81 14.71 -34.90
CA LEU A 518 -6.19 15.71 -33.89
C LEU A 518 -6.77 16.99 -34.50
N GLN A 519 -7.82 17.54 -33.88
CA GLN A 519 -8.38 18.86 -34.16
C GLN A 519 -8.46 19.68 -32.86
N GLY A 520 -8.12 20.98 -32.92
CA GLY A 520 -8.20 21.88 -31.77
C GLY A 520 -6.87 22.01 -31.01
N GLY A 521 -6.92 21.84 -29.69
CA GLY A 521 -5.83 22.10 -28.75
C GLY A 521 -4.62 21.18 -28.86
N GLU A 522 -3.77 21.24 -27.84
CA GLU A 522 -2.52 20.49 -27.76
C GLU A 522 -2.60 19.35 -26.76
N VAL A 523 -1.94 18.24 -27.05
CA VAL A 523 -1.77 17.09 -26.16
C VAL A 523 -0.37 16.53 -26.32
N PHE A 524 0.01 15.62 -25.44
CA PHE A 524 1.23 14.83 -25.54
C PHE A 524 0.90 13.42 -26.00
N LEU A 525 1.73 12.87 -26.88
CA LEU A 525 1.77 11.45 -27.20
C LEU A 525 2.97 10.84 -26.48
N TYR A 526 2.75 9.73 -25.78
CA TYR A 526 3.77 9.00 -25.01
C TYR A 526 3.96 7.58 -25.53
N LEU A 527 5.22 7.13 -25.57
CA LEU A 527 5.63 5.75 -25.85
C LEU A 527 6.57 5.25 -24.77
N ASN A 528 6.00 4.74 -23.68
CA ASN A 528 6.75 4.33 -22.50
C ASN A 528 6.94 2.80 -22.50
N TYR A 529 8.17 2.33 -22.70
CA TYR A 529 8.49 0.89 -22.71
C TYR A 529 8.66 0.34 -21.30
N LEU A 530 8.14 -0.86 -21.08
CA LEU A 530 8.17 -1.54 -19.79
C LEU A 530 8.79 -2.94 -19.93
N ASP A 531 9.47 -3.39 -18.88
CA ASP A 531 10.00 -4.75 -18.81
C ASP A 531 8.94 -5.80 -18.45
N ALA A 532 9.32 -7.08 -18.35
CA ALA A 532 8.39 -8.17 -18.04
C ALA A 532 7.55 -7.94 -16.77
N ALA A 533 8.06 -7.20 -15.79
CA ALA A 533 7.38 -6.86 -14.54
C ALA A 533 6.65 -5.49 -14.62
N LYS A 534 6.43 -4.96 -15.83
CA LYS A 534 5.76 -3.68 -16.12
C LYS A 534 6.45 -2.45 -15.54
N ARG A 535 7.76 -2.51 -15.29
CA ARG A 535 8.56 -1.37 -14.83
C ARG A 535 9.05 -0.56 -16.01
N LEU A 536 9.03 0.78 -15.92
CA LEU A 536 9.52 1.68 -16.97
C LEU A 536 11.01 1.44 -17.26
N ILE A 537 11.33 1.22 -18.53
CA ILE A 537 12.71 1.10 -19.01
C ILE A 537 13.13 2.47 -19.56
N GLY A 538 14.16 3.06 -18.94
CA GLY A 538 14.62 4.40 -19.30
C GLY A 538 13.77 5.49 -18.64
N GLY A 539 13.43 6.52 -19.40
CA GLY A 539 12.59 7.64 -18.95
C GLY A 539 11.27 7.70 -19.72
N GLU A 540 10.44 8.68 -19.39
CA GLU A 540 9.25 8.95 -20.20
C GLU A 540 9.66 9.49 -21.57
N HIS A 541 9.01 8.97 -22.61
CA HIS A 541 9.23 9.42 -23.98
C HIS A 541 7.94 10.04 -24.50
N ALA A 542 7.94 11.37 -24.63
CA ALA A 542 6.76 12.14 -24.98
C ALA A 542 7.06 13.20 -26.05
N VAL A 543 6.06 13.54 -26.86
CA VAL A 543 6.10 14.69 -27.77
C VAL A 543 4.81 15.49 -27.65
N LYS A 544 4.94 16.81 -27.50
CA LYS A 544 3.79 17.73 -27.55
C LYS A 544 3.36 17.92 -28.99
N VAL A 545 2.08 17.74 -29.27
CA VAL A 545 1.50 17.84 -30.60
C VAL A 545 0.24 18.68 -30.59
N SER A 546 0.07 19.52 -31.60
CA SER A 546 -1.09 20.40 -31.75
C SER A 546 -2.04 19.86 -32.82
N GLY A 547 -3.35 19.94 -32.55
CA GLY A 547 -4.39 19.66 -33.51
C GLY A 547 -4.47 20.71 -34.64
N GLY A 548 -5.10 20.34 -35.75
CA GLY A 548 -5.42 21.32 -36.78
C GLY A 548 -6.57 22.21 -36.33
N GLN A 549 -6.53 23.49 -36.72
CA GLN A 549 -7.55 24.47 -36.31
C GLN A 549 -8.90 24.21 -37.01
N ALA A 550 -8.87 23.97 -38.32
CA ALA A 550 -10.08 23.78 -39.13
C ALA A 550 -10.37 22.29 -39.46
N ALA A 551 -9.36 21.44 -39.45
CA ALA A 551 -9.47 20.03 -39.83
C ALA A 551 -8.58 19.15 -38.96
N PHE A 552 -8.92 17.87 -38.88
CA PHE A 552 -8.09 16.87 -38.23
C PHE A 552 -6.74 16.75 -38.93
N THR A 553 -5.66 16.73 -38.14
CA THR A 553 -4.30 16.57 -38.64
C THR A 553 -3.60 15.42 -37.94
N ALA A 554 -2.98 14.52 -38.72
CA ALA A 554 -2.22 13.40 -38.18
C ALA A 554 -0.91 13.86 -37.50
N ARG A 555 -0.64 13.28 -36.34
CA ARG A 555 0.56 13.47 -35.51
C ARG A 555 1.03 12.11 -35.04
N ALA A 556 2.33 11.95 -34.84
CA ALA A 556 2.87 10.67 -34.40
C ALA A 556 4.15 10.83 -33.57
N LEU A 557 4.36 9.88 -32.68
CA LEU A 557 5.62 9.59 -32.01
C LEU A 557 6.08 8.20 -32.43
N SER A 558 7.36 8.03 -32.75
CA SER A 558 7.94 6.72 -33.06
C SER A 558 9.21 6.52 -32.25
N LEU A 559 9.37 5.33 -31.68
CA LEU A 559 10.52 5.01 -30.84
C LEU A 559 10.85 3.52 -30.96
N GLN A 560 12.14 3.17 -30.95
CA GLN A 560 12.56 1.77 -30.92
C GLN A 560 12.47 1.21 -29.50
N ALA A 561 11.93 -0.01 -29.35
CA ALA A 561 11.84 -0.69 -28.08
C ALA A 561 13.26 -1.05 -27.57
N PRO A 562 13.66 -0.60 -26.37
CA PRO A 562 14.98 -0.88 -25.82
C PRO A 562 15.14 -2.38 -25.47
N PRO A 563 16.38 -2.86 -25.28
CA PRO A 563 16.63 -4.20 -24.75
C PRO A 563 15.83 -4.48 -23.47
N GLY A 564 15.18 -5.64 -23.39
CA GLY A 564 14.37 -6.04 -22.25
C GLY A 564 12.92 -5.53 -22.25
N ALA A 565 12.52 -4.73 -23.25
CA ALA A 565 11.13 -4.31 -23.40
C ALA A 565 10.21 -5.50 -23.73
N VAL A 566 9.16 -5.65 -22.93
CA VAL A 566 8.10 -6.66 -23.09
C VAL A 566 6.73 -5.99 -23.26
N TRP A 567 6.55 -4.80 -22.70
CA TRP A 567 5.32 -4.02 -22.85
C TRP A 567 5.60 -2.58 -23.30
N CYS A 568 4.60 -1.91 -23.85
CA CYS A 568 4.62 -0.48 -24.15
C CYS A 568 3.30 0.13 -23.67
N LYS A 569 3.37 1.12 -22.77
CA LYS A 569 2.24 1.98 -22.42
C LYS A 569 2.16 3.10 -23.45
N ALA A 570 1.21 2.99 -24.37
CA ALA A 570 0.88 4.03 -25.34
C ALA A 570 -0.18 4.95 -24.73
N TRP A 571 0.08 6.25 -24.74
CA TRP A 571 -0.70 7.20 -23.95
C TRP A 571 -0.86 8.54 -24.66
N LEU A 572 -2.10 9.07 -24.69
CA LEU A 572 -2.44 10.41 -25.15
C LEU A 572 -2.92 11.22 -23.94
N TYR A 573 -2.28 12.35 -23.66
CA TYR A 573 -2.44 13.04 -22.38
C TYR A 573 -2.39 14.57 -22.48
N SER A 574 -3.21 15.22 -21.68
CA SER A 574 -3.07 16.63 -21.33
C SER A 574 -2.45 16.73 -19.93
N THR A 575 -1.35 17.47 -19.79
CA THR A 575 -0.65 17.64 -18.51
C THR A 575 -1.27 18.77 -17.68
N SER A 576 -1.05 18.81 -16.36
CA SER A 576 -1.54 19.90 -15.47
C SER A 576 -1.07 21.31 -15.86
N THR A 577 0.00 21.43 -16.65
CA THR A 577 0.48 22.71 -17.20
C THR A 577 -0.11 23.07 -18.57
N ASN A 578 -1.05 22.28 -19.08
CA ASN A 578 -1.55 22.37 -20.45
C ASN A 578 -3.07 22.32 -20.46
N ARG A 579 -3.73 23.49 -20.53
CA ARG A 579 -5.17 23.52 -20.79
C ARG A 579 -5.44 23.20 -22.25
N THR A 580 -6.43 22.36 -22.53
CA THR A 580 -6.72 21.91 -23.90
C THR A 580 -8.20 21.69 -24.14
N ASP A 581 -8.60 21.84 -25.39
CA ASP A 581 -9.88 21.41 -25.93
C ASP A 581 -9.58 20.76 -27.28
N VAL A 582 -9.47 19.44 -27.29
CA VAL A 582 -8.99 18.67 -28.43
C VAL A 582 -9.98 17.56 -28.77
N ARG A 583 -10.12 17.33 -30.07
CA ARG A 583 -10.87 16.21 -30.64
C ARG A 583 -9.91 15.27 -31.33
N ILE A 584 -10.19 13.98 -31.20
CA ILE A 584 -9.40 12.90 -31.78
C ILE A 584 -10.36 11.99 -32.52
N ASN A 585 -10.14 11.78 -33.82
CA ASN A 585 -10.98 10.87 -34.62
C ASN A 585 -10.24 9.59 -35.04
N ASP A 586 -8.96 9.47 -34.66
CA ASP A 586 -8.16 8.27 -34.85
C ASP A 586 -6.99 8.29 -33.86
N LEU A 587 -6.70 7.15 -33.23
CA LEU A 587 -5.54 6.96 -32.36
C LEU A 587 -5.09 5.51 -32.51
N ARG A 588 -3.84 5.30 -32.93
CA ARG A 588 -3.32 3.99 -33.34
C ARG A 588 -1.96 3.72 -32.73
N PHE A 589 -1.77 2.51 -32.26
CA PHE A 589 -0.50 1.94 -31.88
C PHE A 589 -0.09 0.88 -32.90
N GLU A 590 1.06 1.09 -33.52
CA GLU A 590 1.51 0.36 -34.68
C GLU A 590 2.96 -0.09 -34.50
N GLU A 591 3.29 -1.21 -35.12
CA GLU A 591 4.66 -1.67 -35.27
C GLU A 591 5.17 -1.35 -36.68
N LEU A 592 6.30 -0.66 -36.74
CA LEU A 592 6.97 -0.29 -37.96
C LEU A 592 7.98 -1.39 -38.36
N PRO A 593 7.97 -1.84 -39.62
CA PRO A 593 8.90 -2.86 -40.09
C PRO A 593 10.33 -2.32 -40.13
N ALA A 594 11.31 -3.20 -39.88
CA ALA A 594 12.74 -2.85 -39.94
C ALA A 594 13.25 -2.59 -41.37
N ALA A 595 12.51 -3.02 -42.39
CA ALA A 595 12.75 -2.79 -43.82
C ALA A 595 11.44 -2.39 -44.52
N SER A 596 11.42 -2.22 -45.85
CA SER A 596 10.25 -1.79 -46.65
C SER A 596 9.07 -2.80 -46.65
N GLY A 597 8.46 -3.01 -45.50
CA GLY A 597 7.28 -3.84 -45.27
C GLY A 597 6.03 -3.00 -44.96
N ALA A 598 4.91 -3.68 -44.71
CA ALA A 598 3.68 -3.05 -44.27
C ALA A 598 3.71 -2.76 -42.76
N VAL A 599 3.15 -1.61 -42.36
CA VAL A 599 2.91 -1.25 -40.95
C VAL A 599 1.86 -2.19 -40.36
N ARG A 600 2.13 -2.75 -39.18
CA ARG A 600 1.20 -3.63 -38.46
C ARG A 600 0.44 -2.86 -37.38
N LEU A 601 -0.88 -2.75 -37.50
CA LEU A 601 -1.73 -2.20 -36.44
C LEU A 601 -1.82 -3.19 -35.28
N LEU A 602 -1.34 -2.78 -34.10
CA LEU A 602 -1.41 -3.58 -32.87
C LEU A 602 -2.64 -3.22 -32.03
N GLY A 603 -3.10 -1.97 -32.13
CA GLY A 603 -4.38 -1.56 -31.59
C GLY A 603 -4.73 -0.12 -31.96
N GLY A 604 -6.01 0.20 -31.87
CA GLY A 604 -6.51 1.56 -32.01
C GLY A 604 -7.43 1.92 -30.85
N PHE A 605 -7.69 3.20 -30.67
CA PHE A 605 -8.77 3.66 -29.81
C PHE A 605 -10.09 3.12 -30.37
N ASP A 606 -10.84 2.43 -29.53
CA ASP A 606 -12.05 1.71 -29.95
C ASP A 606 -13.29 2.60 -30.04
N PHE A 607 -13.15 3.88 -29.64
CA PHE A 607 -14.22 4.87 -29.59
C PHE A 607 -15.49 4.32 -28.93
N ARG A 608 -15.31 3.56 -27.85
CA ARG A 608 -16.41 3.13 -26.99
C ARG A 608 -16.53 4.11 -25.83
N SER A 609 -17.75 4.51 -25.53
CA SER A 609 -18.05 5.32 -24.36
C SER A 609 -17.68 4.56 -23.07
N PHE A 610 -17.25 5.30 -22.05
CA PHE A 610 -16.87 4.73 -20.75
C PHE A 610 -18.10 4.50 -19.87
N VAL A 611 -19.10 3.81 -20.40
CA VAL A 611 -20.39 3.63 -19.71
C VAL A 611 -20.23 2.58 -18.60
N PRO A 612 -20.62 2.90 -17.35
CA PRO A 612 -20.66 1.93 -16.29
C PRO A 612 -21.59 0.75 -16.64
N GLN A 613 -21.16 -0.46 -16.34
CA GLN A 613 -21.94 -1.67 -16.55
C GLN A 613 -22.15 -2.39 -15.23
N SER A 614 -23.29 -3.06 -15.09
CA SER A 614 -23.60 -3.85 -13.90
C SER A 614 -24.27 -5.15 -14.30
N LEU A 615 -23.84 -6.24 -13.68
CA LEU A 615 -24.37 -7.58 -13.89
C LEU A 615 -24.74 -8.19 -12.53
N ALA A 616 -26.04 -8.37 -12.29
CA ALA A 616 -26.50 -9.10 -11.13
C ALA A 616 -26.08 -10.57 -11.23
N LEU A 617 -25.50 -11.10 -10.17
CA LEU A 617 -25.12 -12.51 -10.07
C LEU A 617 -26.25 -13.27 -9.35
N PRO A 618 -26.78 -14.36 -9.93
CA PRO A 618 -27.79 -15.18 -9.26
C PRO A 618 -27.25 -15.71 -7.93
N ALA A 619 -28.13 -15.83 -6.92
CA ALA A 619 -27.75 -16.36 -5.61
C ALA A 619 -27.12 -17.76 -5.74
N GLY A 620 -26.02 -18.00 -5.01
CA GLY A 620 -25.28 -19.26 -5.04
C GLY A 620 -24.31 -19.44 -6.21
N SER A 621 -24.33 -18.55 -7.21
CA SER A 621 -23.37 -18.61 -8.33
C SER A 621 -21.93 -18.36 -7.87
N THR A 622 -20.98 -18.94 -8.58
CA THR A 622 -19.54 -18.75 -8.35
C THR A 622 -18.95 -17.84 -9.43
N LEU A 623 -18.36 -16.74 -9.01
CA LEU A 623 -17.56 -15.89 -9.89
C LEU A 623 -16.11 -16.38 -9.87
N PHE A 624 -15.61 -16.83 -11.01
CA PHE A 624 -14.20 -17.14 -11.21
C PHE A 624 -13.48 -15.94 -11.81
N VAL A 625 -12.29 -15.65 -11.28
CA VAL A 625 -11.38 -14.60 -11.72
C VAL A 625 -10.06 -15.26 -12.06
N ARG A 626 -9.74 -15.37 -13.36
CA ARG A 626 -8.50 -15.99 -13.84
C ARG A 626 -7.56 -14.94 -14.39
N ARG A 627 -6.32 -14.94 -13.94
CA ARG A 627 -5.27 -14.04 -14.42
C ARG A 627 -3.98 -14.82 -14.51
N GLU A 628 -3.37 -14.83 -15.69
CA GLU A 628 -2.22 -15.69 -16.00
C GLU A 628 -2.57 -17.16 -15.70
N ASP A 629 -1.76 -17.88 -14.92
CA ASP A 629 -2.02 -19.24 -14.48
C ASP A 629 -2.68 -19.34 -13.09
N ALA A 630 -3.10 -18.20 -12.52
CA ALA A 630 -3.76 -18.10 -11.22
C ALA A 630 -5.26 -17.87 -11.34
N VAL A 631 -6.02 -18.46 -10.43
CA VAL A 631 -7.49 -18.42 -10.41
C VAL A 631 -7.97 -18.17 -8.98
N ALA A 632 -8.90 -17.22 -8.82
CA ALA A 632 -9.75 -17.10 -7.64
C ALA A 632 -11.19 -17.52 -7.97
N ALA A 633 -11.90 -18.09 -6.99
CA ALA A 633 -13.32 -18.34 -7.03
C ALA A 633 -14.00 -17.67 -5.83
N LEU A 634 -15.06 -16.91 -6.09
CA LEU A 634 -15.81 -16.13 -5.10
C LEU A 634 -17.28 -16.56 -5.15
N ARG A 635 -17.85 -16.95 -4.01
CA ARG A 635 -19.25 -17.35 -3.90
C ARG A 635 -19.93 -16.65 -2.74
N LEU A 636 -21.02 -15.94 -3.00
CA LEU A 636 -21.91 -15.45 -1.95
C LEU A 636 -22.76 -16.61 -1.44
N LEU A 637 -22.60 -17.00 -0.18
CA LEU A 637 -23.43 -18.01 0.44
C LEU A 637 -24.74 -17.41 0.96
N GLY A 638 -24.69 -16.17 1.41
CA GLY A 638 -25.86 -15.38 1.77
C GLY A 638 -25.47 -13.96 2.16
N ALA A 639 -26.32 -13.00 1.80
CA ALA A 639 -26.30 -11.65 2.36
C ALA A 639 -27.74 -11.26 2.65
N TRP A 640 -27.95 -10.39 3.63
CA TRP A 640 -29.29 -9.94 4.01
C TRP A 640 -29.34 -8.43 4.03
N ASP A 641 -30.41 -7.86 3.47
CA ASP A 641 -30.70 -6.45 3.58
C ASP A 641 -31.07 -6.06 5.02
N VAL A 642 -31.26 -4.76 5.24
CA VAL A 642 -31.60 -4.21 6.56
C VAL A 642 -32.98 -4.64 7.08
N GLN A 643 -33.84 -5.25 6.25
CA GLN A 643 -35.09 -5.89 6.64
C GLN A 643 -34.94 -7.41 6.89
N GLY A 644 -33.74 -7.96 6.66
CA GLY A 644 -33.45 -9.38 6.80
C GLY A 644 -33.83 -10.22 5.57
N ALA A 645 -34.16 -9.60 4.44
CA ALA A 645 -34.43 -10.32 3.19
C ALA A 645 -33.11 -10.66 2.46
N PRO A 646 -33.00 -11.83 1.80
CA PRO A 646 -31.80 -12.18 1.06
C PRO A 646 -31.47 -11.19 -0.06
N THR A 647 -30.20 -10.81 -0.19
CA THR A 647 -29.66 -9.99 -1.28
C THR A 647 -28.53 -10.72 -2.01
N GLY A 648 -28.28 -10.35 -3.26
CA GLY A 648 -27.27 -10.96 -4.13
C GLY A 648 -26.06 -10.06 -4.36
N PHE A 649 -25.05 -10.61 -5.04
CA PHE A 649 -23.96 -9.80 -5.57
C PHE A 649 -24.33 -9.17 -6.91
N THR A 650 -23.83 -7.96 -7.14
CA THR A 650 -23.77 -7.32 -8.45
C THR A 650 -22.33 -7.04 -8.80
N LEU A 651 -21.88 -7.50 -9.98
CA LEU A 651 -20.58 -7.17 -10.54
C LEU A 651 -20.69 -5.84 -11.28
N HIS A 652 -19.89 -4.86 -10.89
CA HIS A 652 -19.86 -3.53 -11.48
C HIS A 652 -18.53 -3.29 -12.20
N ASN A 653 -18.65 -2.79 -13.43
CA ASN A 653 -17.60 -2.11 -14.15
C ASN A 653 -17.92 -0.62 -14.11
N ASP A 654 -17.29 0.15 -13.23
CA ASP A 654 -17.52 1.60 -13.11
C ASP A 654 -16.70 2.40 -14.15
N GLY A 655 -16.60 1.89 -15.39
CA GLY A 655 -15.78 2.48 -16.44
C GLY A 655 -14.27 2.22 -16.28
N LEU A 656 -13.91 1.08 -15.67
CA LEU A 656 -12.53 0.65 -15.42
C LEU A 656 -11.69 1.62 -14.58
N ALA A 657 -12.36 2.39 -13.71
CA ALA A 657 -11.69 3.27 -12.75
C ALA A 657 -10.64 2.50 -11.95
N TYR A 658 -9.42 3.06 -11.87
CA TYR A 658 -8.29 2.48 -11.14
C TYR A 658 -7.93 1.04 -11.55
N ARG A 659 -8.28 0.62 -12.77
CA ARG A 659 -8.06 -0.74 -13.30
C ARG A 659 -8.75 -1.81 -12.48
N ALA A 660 -9.83 -1.44 -11.79
CA ALA A 660 -10.57 -2.30 -10.90
C ALA A 660 -12.02 -2.46 -11.39
N LEU A 661 -12.59 -3.63 -11.10
CA LEU A 661 -14.03 -3.85 -11.02
C LEU A 661 -14.40 -3.98 -9.54
N ARG A 662 -15.70 -4.01 -9.24
CA ARG A 662 -16.17 -4.33 -7.89
C ARG A 662 -17.33 -5.31 -7.88
N LEU A 663 -17.35 -6.17 -6.89
CA LEU A 663 -18.48 -7.01 -6.53
C LEU A 663 -19.18 -6.41 -5.33
N THR A 664 -20.48 -6.12 -5.41
CA THR A 664 -21.20 -5.41 -4.34
C THR A 664 -22.46 -6.15 -3.93
N ALA A 665 -22.62 -6.40 -2.64
CA ALA A 665 -23.91 -6.77 -2.04
C ALA A 665 -24.48 -5.53 -1.36
N SER A 666 -25.61 -5.03 -1.86
CA SER A 666 -26.28 -3.87 -1.29
C SER A 666 -27.25 -4.32 -0.20
N HIS A 667 -26.98 -3.92 1.04
CA HIS A 667 -27.84 -4.18 2.19
C HIS A 667 -28.86 -3.06 2.42
N SER A 668 -28.50 -1.83 2.01
CA SER A 668 -29.40 -0.70 1.93
C SER A 668 -28.85 0.29 0.90
N ALA A 669 -29.67 0.70 -0.06
CA ALA A 669 -29.31 1.72 -1.04
C ALA A 669 -29.33 3.15 -0.47
N VAL A 670 -29.87 3.31 0.74
CA VAL A 670 -29.98 4.57 1.49
C VAL A 670 -29.31 4.45 2.86
N ARG A 671 -29.11 5.58 3.55
CA ARG A 671 -28.62 5.61 4.93
C ARG A 671 -29.50 4.73 5.83
N SER A 672 -28.87 3.85 6.61
CA SER A 672 -29.54 2.98 7.57
C SER A 672 -28.67 2.76 8.80
N ASP A 673 -29.28 2.74 9.98
CA ASP A 673 -28.68 2.36 11.25
C ASP A 673 -28.96 0.90 11.64
N GLN A 674 -29.57 0.16 10.72
CA GLN A 674 -29.88 -1.26 10.87
C GLN A 674 -28.67 -2.12 10.53
N ARG A 675 -28.75 -3.40 10.87
CA ARG A 675 -27.66 -4.35 10.71
C ARG A 675 -27.59 -4.89 9.28
N ALA A 676 -26.39 -4.85 8.70
CA ALA A 676 -26.04 -5.62 7.51
C ALA A 676 -25.22 -6.84 7.91
N SER A 677 -25.43 -7.97 7.21
CA SER A 677 -24.65 -9.19 7.41
C SER A 677 -24.45 -9.94 6.09
N LEU A 678 -23.31 -10.62 5.94
CA LEU A 678 -23.07 -11.57 4.86
C LEU A 678 -22.24 -12.78 5.32
N ALA A 679 -22.31 -13.82 4.51
CA ALA A 679 -21.44 -14.98 4.51
C ALA A 679 -20.98 -15.27 3.08
N MET A 680 -19.69 -15.43 2.88
CA MET A 680 -19.12 -15.76 1.59
C MET A 680 -18.02 -16.80 1.71
N TRP A 681 -17.73 -17.44 0.59
CA TRP A 681 -16.63 -18.36 0.43
C TRP A 681 -15.69 -17.89 -0.67
N ALA A 682 -14.39 -18.07 -0.45
CA ALA A 682 -13.35 -17.78 -1.41
C ALA A 682 -12.34 -18.93 -1.50
N TYR A 683 -11.83 -19.16 -2.70
CA TYR A 683 -10.79 -20.13 -3.02
C TYR A 683 -9.80 -19.51 -3.99
N ALA A 684 -8.52 -19.84 -3.90
CA ALA A 684 -7.54 -19.44 -4.92
C ALA A 684 -6.49 -20.53 -5.20
N LYS A 685 -5.94 -20.58 -6.43
CA LYS A 685 -4.89 -21.53 -6.80
C LYS A 685 -4.13 -21.05 -8.04
N ASP A 686 -2.86 -21.44 -8.17
CA ASP A 686 -2.03 -21.29 -9.38
C ASP A 686 -1.73 -22.62 -10.10
N GLY A 687 -0.92 -22.57 -11.16
CA GLY A 687 -0.60 -23.72 -11.99
C GLY A 687 -1.73 -24.13 -12.95
N VAL A 688 -2.67 -23.23 -13.25
CA VAL A 688 -3.83 -23.45 -14.13
C VAL A 688 -3.55 -22.88 -15.53
N ALA A 689 -2.54 -23.46 -16.19
CA ALA A 689 -2.02 -22.90 -17.44
C ALA A 689 -2.83 -23.24 -18.70
N SER A 690 -3.63 -24.32 -18.69
CA SER A 690 -4.40 -24.75 -19.87
C SER A 690 -5.92 -24.60 -19.67
N GLU A 691 -6.65 -24.41 -20.77
CA GLU A 691 -8.12 -24.38 -20.76
C GLU A 691 -8.74 -25.65 -20.16
N ALA A 692 -8.14 -26.81 -20.43
CA ALA A 692 -8.58 -28.09 -19.87
C ALA A 692 -8.40 -28.15 -18.35
N ALA A 693 -7.24 -27.70 -17.84
CA ALA A 693 -7.00 -27.59 -16.40
C ALA A 693 -7.97 -26.61 -15.73
N TYR A 694 -8.24 -25.48 -16.39
CA TYR A 694 -9.18 -24.49 -15.89
C TYR A 694 -10.62 -25.01 -15.82
N ALA A 695 -11.11 -25.64 -16.88
CA ALA A 695 -12.42 -26.29 -16.88
C ALA A 695 -12.52 -27.44 -15.86
N GLY A 696 -11.42 -28.16 -15.61
CA GLY A 696 -11.34 -29.15 -14.54
C GLY A 696 -11.49 -28.52 -13.15
N LEU A 697 -10.74 -27.45 -12.89
CA LEU A 697 -10.82 -26.70 -11.63
C LEU A 697 -12.21 -26.14 -11.38
N ARG A 698 -12.85 -25.52 -12.39
CA ARG A 698 -14.20 -24.98 -12.23
C ARG A 698 -15.21 -26.05 -11.85
N ARG A 699 -15.21 -27.21 -12.53
CA ARG A 699 -16.07 -28.35 -12.18
C ARG A 699 -15.84 -28.86 -10.76
N GLN A 700 -14.58 -28.92 -10.32
CA GLN A 700 -14.25 -29.29 -8.94
C GLN A 700 -14.83 -28.28 -7.95
N VAL A 701 -14.61 -26.99 -8.18
CA VAL A 701 -15.10 -25.90 -7.32
C VAL A 701 -16.62 -25.83 -7.27
N LEU A 702 -17.30 -26.01 -8.40
CA LEU A 702 -18.75 -26.04 -8.49
C LEU A 702 -19.37 -27.26 -7.80
N GLY A 703 -18.59 -28.32 -7.58
CA GLY A 703 -19.01 -29.49 -6.81
C GLY A 703 -19.16 -29.23 -5.30
N ALA A 704 -18.53 -28.18 -4.76
CA ALA A 704 -18.65 -27.84 -3.35
C ALA A 704 -20.04 -27.28 -3.03
N LYS A 705 -20.59 -27.68 -1.88
CA LYS A 705 -21.89 -27.25 -1.38
C LYS A 705 -21.70 -26.25 -0.26
N GLY A 706 -22.20 -25.04 -0.47
CA GLY A 706 -22.16 -23.97 0.52
C GLY A 706 -23.57 -23.55 0.95
N THR A 707 -23.74 -23.28 2.24
CA THR A 707 -25.01 -22.81 2.80
C THR A 707 -24.77 -21.67 3.79
N ALA A 708 -25.68 -20.70 3.84
CA ALA A 708 -25.71 -19.71 4.91
C ALA A 708 -27.15 -19.37 5.31
N THR A 709 -27.38 -19.18 6.60
CA THR A 709 -28.68 -18.76 7.15
C THR A 709 -28.49 -17.72 8.24
N LEU A 710 -29.45 -16.80 8.34
CA LEU A 710 -29.54 -15.81 9.42
C LEU A 710 -30.89 -16.01 10.12
N ARG A 711 -30.88 -16.42 11.39
CA ARG A 711 -32.10 -16.63 12.19
C ARG A 711 -31.91 -16.10 13.60
N ALA A 712 -32.80 -15.22 14.05
CA ALA A 712 -32.76 -14.63 15.40
C ALA A 712 -31.38 -14.07 15.78
N GLY A 713 -30.70 -13.40 14.84
CA GLY A 713 -29.37 -12.83 15.05
C GLY A 713 -28.20 -13.82 14.97
N ILE A 714 -28.47 -15.11 14.73
CA ILE A 714 -27.44 -16.13 14.53
C ILE A 714 -27.21 -16.35 13.03
N LEU A 715 -25.98 -16.09 12.59
CA LEU A 715 -25.51 -16.40 11.26
C LEU A 715 -24.76 -17.73 11.32
N ASP A 716 -25.25 -18.75 10.61
CA ASP A 716 -24.61 -20.07 10.46
C ASP A 716 -24.26 -20.28 8.98
N ALA A 717 -22.99 -20.55 8.70
CA ALA A 717 -22.47 -20.79 7.36
C ALA A 717 -21.58 -22.04 7.34
N ALA A 718 -21.70 -22.82 6.27
CA ALA A 718 -20.94 -24.05 6.08
C ALA A 718 -20.56 -24.26 4.62
N LEU A 719 -19.44 -24.95 4.40
CA LEU A 719 -18.95 -25.39 3.10
C LEU A 719 -18.48 -26.85 3.19
N GLN A 720 -18.86 -27.66 2.20
CA GLN A 720 -18.50 -29.08 2.09
C GLN A 720 -18.07 -29.43 0.66
N GLY A 721 -17.16 -30.40 0.50
CA GLY A 721 -16.94 -31.09 -0.79
C GLY A 721 -15.74 -30.70 -1.65
N LEU A 722 -14.84 -29.83 -1.16
CA LEU A 722 -13.54 -29.54 -1.82
C LEU A 722 -12.33 -30.08 -1.03
N GLY A 723 -12.46 -30.14 0.29
CA GLY A 723 -11.43 -30.60 1.22
C GLY A 723 -12.01 -30.79 2.62
N THR A 724 -11.46 -30.08 3.60
CA THR A 724 -11.97 -30.05 4.97
C THR A 724 -13.30 -29.28 5.04
N ASP A 725 -14.30 -29.85 5.71
CA ASP A 725 -15.56 -29.14 5.97
C ASP A 725 -15.31 -27.88 6.82
N LEU A 726 -15.71 -26.73 6.30
CA LEU A 726 -15.60 -25.44 6.98
C LEU A 726 -16.93 -25.04 7.59
N ARG A 727 -16.92 -24.57 8.84
CA ARG A 727 -18.14 -24.07 9.50
C ARG A 727 -17.87 -22.84 10.37
N LEU A 728 -18.78 -21.88 10.27
CA LEU A 728 -18.84 -20.67 11.08
C LEU A 728 -20.24 -20.50 11.67
N GLN A 729 -20.30 -20.15 12.95
CA GLN A 729 -21.52 -19.68 13.58
C GLN A 729 -21.21 -18.47 14.46
N ALA A 730 -22.02 -17.42 14.37
CA ALA A 730 -21.86 -16.22 15.18
C ALA A 730 -23.21 -15.58 15.54
N ASP A 731 -23.30 -15.06 16.76
CA ASP A 731 -24.34 -14.11 17.16
C ASP A 731 -23.88 -12.71 16.72
N VAL A 732 -24.37 -12.29 15.55
CA VAL A 732 -23.96 -11.02 14.94
C VAL A 732 -24.56 -9.81 15.67
N THR A 733 -25.59 -10.02 16.50
CA THR A 733 -26.18 -8.94 17.30
C THR A 733 -25.33 -8.61 18.53
N LYS A 734 -24.70 -9.63 19.12
CA LYS A 734 -23.79 -9.49 20.26
C LYS A 734 -22.32 -9.35 19.86
N GLY A 735 -21.99 -9.58 18.59
CA GLY A 735 -20.61 -9.64 18.12
C GLY A 735 -19.84 -10.83 18.71
N GLN A 736 -20.52 -11.97 18.87
CA GLN A 736 -19.96 -13.16 19.51
C GLN A 736 -19.78 -14.30 18.51
N ARG A 737 -18.58 -14.89 18.49
CA ARG A 737 -18.28 -16.12 17.74
C ARG A 737 -18.78 -17.32 18.55
N LEU A 738 -19.59 -18.19 17.93
CA LEU A 738 -20.19 -19.37 18.56
C LEU A 738 -19.50 -20.66 18.14
N LEU A 739 -19.12 -20.77 16.86
CA LEU A 739 -18.43 -21.92 16.30
C LEU A 739 -17.46 -21.50 15.20
N ARG A 740 -16.26 -22.10 15.22
CA ARG A 740 -15.27 -22.03 14.14
C ARG A 740 -14.66 -23.41 13.97
N SER A 741 -14.83 -24.03 12.80
CA SER A 741 -14.33 -25.38 12.51
C SER A 741 -13.70 -25.46 11.12
N GLY A 742 -12.69 -26.31 10.98
CA GLY A 742 -11.99 -26.60 9.71
C GLY A 742 -10.64 -25.90 9.54
N HIS A 743 -10.22 -25.04 10.49
CA HIS A 743 -8.91 -24.39 10.49
C HIS A 743 -7.96 -25.05 11.49
N THR A 744 -6.65 -24.87 11.29
CA THR A 744 -5.64 -25.25 12.28
C THR A 744 -5.64 -24.24 13.44
N PRO A 745 -5.92 -24.66 14.69
CA PRO A 745 -5.92 -23.74 15.83
C PRO A 745 -4.52 -23.18 16.10
N MET A 746 -4.45 -21.90 16.50
CA MET A 746 -3.20 -21.28 16.96
C MET A 746 -2.90 -21.72 18.41
N PRO A 747 -1.78 -22.39 18.70
CA PRO A 747 -1.38 -22.68 20.08
C PRO A 747 -1.28 -21.41 20.92
N GLU A 748 -1.54 -21.51 22.22
CA GLU A 748 -1.47 -20.37 23.15
C GLU A 748 -0.06 -19.79 23.27
N ASP A 749 0.96 -20.62 23.12
CA ASP A 749 2.37 -20.28 23.26
C ASP A 749 3.10 -20.03 21.92
N ALA A 750 2.34 -19.85 20.83
CA ALA A 750 2.89 -19.52 19.52
C ALA A 750 2.38 -18.17 19.02
N ALA A 751 3.29 -17.29 18.61
CA ALA A 751 2.95 -16.05 17.91
C ALA A 751 2.87 -16.22 16.39
N VAL A 752 3.69 -17.11 15.81
CA VAL A 752 3.71 -17.41 14.37
C VAL A 752 3.79 -18.93 14.16
N LEU A 753 2.99 -19.43 13.22
CA LEU A 753 3.10 -20.76 12.65
C LEU A 753 3.43 -20.66 11.17
N VAL A 754 4.37 -21.49 10.71
CA VAL A 754 4.65 -21.69 9.29
C VAL A 754 4.43 -23.16 8.97
N ASN A 755 3.50 -23.44 8.05
CA ASN A 755 3.07 -24.80 7.69
C ASN A 755 2.67 -25.65 8.93
N GLY A 756 1.96 -25.02 9.87
CA GLY A 756 1.51 -25.65 11.13
C GLY A 756 2.60 -25.84 12.19
N GLN A 757 3.85 -25.47 11.92
CA GLN A 757 4.96 -25.56 12.88
C GLN A 757 5.23 -24.22 13.54
N LYS A 758 5.56 -24.21 14.84
CA LYS A 758 5.96 -23.00 15.55
C LYS A 758 7.18 -22.39 14.88
N PHE A 759 7.09 -21.11 14.58
CA PHE A 759 8.19 -20.34 14.04
C PHE A 759 8.57 -19.26 15.04
N ASP A 760 9.83 -19.27 15.46
CA ASP A 760 10.44 -18.20 16.26
C ASP A 760 11.47 -17.46 15.39
N PRO A 761 11.17 -16.23 14.94
CA PRO A 761 12.09 -15.39 14.17
C PRO A 761 13.47 -15.16 14.81
N LEU A 762 13.61 -15.41 16.12
CA LEU A 762 14.86 -15.20 16.87
C LEU A 762 15.61 -16.49 17.19
N SER A 763 15.05 -17.64 16.85
CA SER A 763 15.74 -18.92 16.98
C SER A 763 16.76 -19.08 15.82
N PRO A 764 17.97 -19.59 16.10
CA PRO A 764 19.08 -19.66 15.14
C PRO A 764 18.88 -20.63 13.98
#